data_AF-A0A4R8DHS5-F1
#
_entry.id   AF-A0A4R8DHS5-F1
#
_cell.length_a   1.000
_cell.length_b   1.000
_cell.length_c   1.000
_cell.angle_alpha   90.00
_cell.angle_beta   90.00
_cell.angle_gamma   90.00
#
_symmetry.space_group_name_H-M   'P 1'
#
loop_
_entity.id
_entity.type
_entity.pdbx_description
1 polymer ?
#
loop_
_entity_poly.entity_id
_entity_poly.type
_entity_poly.pdbx_seq_one_letter_code
_entity_poly.pdbx_strand_id
1 'polypeptide(L)'
;MKKWFWLASVVAVCGTAAAQGVRFCGSDTALVRAFAWAKTQALHYKGKPGDPVGPWYESALPPRDAFCMRDVSHQSVGAAILGLDAANKNMLTLFAQNMSAEKNWCSYWEMNKHGVPAPEDYRSDKEFWYNLDANFDVLWATWRLAAWTGDSSYYTAPVFRNFQEQTADAYINSWVLQPDSLLTRPAHPNAPTPFHEEDAFDRCRGLPSYSEGIPDMKMGVDLVAALYRGLETYSEILKQRGEPAGGFTQRAQQYRTRLESDWWSDSLGRYRTWYSTGNQFGIGEGETFLLWFDALQDTARIRRTVDHLASVRWNVENTSYLPYLFYREGFWDTGRNTILYLADPGTARREYPEVSFGVVQAVVLGLMGVSPIPGTRTVTTLYRHRGPGSAWLEDLPVLGTTLTIRHLSPRESSVTNTGKKRVIWRAQFSGLYTSARVGAKMLPAQRFTDKWGRDISYVDVPLDAGQQASVQVSQVGLVSVVTDPLKNGSPALKKAAEACKGARVLSLPGGRIDLWPEGSVQKELYISNATEDDTLPKIKHIALCLENVHHLVVEGHHTLLVLHGKMVSFALLHCSDITIKDLRVDYDRPTMSEMTIQSIRPDQADVLIHPDSRYRIDSAGRIHFYGDGWETRDFHTIVYDPAGETMRYSSFQPFRESRASDFESRASSAGSSRVLFQGDFSKAGLHAGEVLTVRDPYRDNAGVFIDRSRNVTLAGVDMYYMHGLGIVSQYSENLCFKGVHVTPSHGRVVSAFADCFHFSGCKGSILLDSCCTKGSHDDAVNVHGTHLRIVSAANTATVRVRFMHPQTWGFEAFYPGDSIAYIDPQTLLPIGCGIVRSARLINRREIELRLQTKPQSPVRTGDCIENITWTPDVTIRHCRFERTDTRGVLVTTRRKVLIEDNTFYRTGMHAILIADDALSWFESGAVRDVTIRRNRFIGCGYNDAPDDYVISVAPENKKIVTGSFVHHNIRIEDNEFDTVDGLLLTAKSVDGLTFLRNKVVVRGEAKGAPFRITDCADVRLQD
;
A
#
# COMPACT_ATOMS: atom_id res chain seq x y z
N MET A 1 -56.64 -3.60 3.64
CA MET A 1 -56.16 -3.00 4.90
C MET A 1 -54.71 -3.41 5.14
N LYS A 2 -53.83 -2.40 5.17
CA LYS A 2 -52.46 -2.27 5.70
C LYS A 2 -51.53 -3.51 5.82
N LYS A 3 -50.51 -3.53 4.94
CA LYS A 3 -49.23 -4.26 5.10
C LYS A 3 -48.39 -3.63 6.22
N TRP A 4 -47.84 -4.45 7.11
CA TRP A 4 -46.88 -4.04 8.13
C TRP A 4 -45.45 -4.25 7.61
N PHE A 5 -44.71 -3.15 7.47
CA PHE A 5 -43.26 -3.14 7.24
C PHE A 5 -42.54 -3.41 8.56
N TRP A 6 -41.64 -4.39 8.57
CA TRP A 6 -40.67 -4.57 9.65
C TRP A 6 -39.47 -3.64 9.40
N LEU A 7 -39.35 -2.58 10.20
CA LEU A 7 -38.10 -1.82 10.36
C LEU A 7 -37.20 -2.60 11.33
N ALA A 8 -36.06 -3.11 10.85
CA ALA A 8 -35.01 -3.62 11.73
C ALA A 8 -34.43 -2.45 12.52
N SER A 9 -34.71 -2.41 13.82
CA SER A 9 -34.19 -1.40 14.75
C SER A 9 -32.82 -1.85 15.22
N VAL A 10 -31.75 -1.22 14.72
CA VAL A 10 -30.41 -1.35 15.31
C VAL A 10 -30.43 -0.61 16.65
N VAL A 11 -30.26 -1.34 17.74
CA VAL A 11 -30.21 -0.77 19.10
C VAL A 11 -28.90 0.00 19.23
N ALA A 12 -28.98 1.33 19.14
CA ALA A 12 -27.86 2.24 19.36
C ALA A 12 -27.71 2.55 20.87
N VAL A 13 -26.50 2.46 21.39
CA VAL A 13 -26.19 2.79 22.79
C VAL A 13 -25.90 4.30 22.88
N CYS A 14 -26.83 5.06 23.46
CA CYS A 14 -26.55 6.42 23.94
C CYS A 14 -25.96 6.33 25.35
N GLY A 15 -24.78 6.91 25.56
CA GLY A 15 -24.29 7.18 26.91
C GLY A 15 -25.26 8.13 27.62
N THR A 16 -25.75 7.73 28.79
CA THR A 16 -26.69 8.49 29.60
C THR A 16 -25.96 9.59 30.38
N ALA A 17 -25.93 10.81 29.84
CA ALA A 17 -25.86 12.06 30.58
C ALA A 17 -26.23 13.22 29.64
N ALA A 18 -27.23 14.02 30.00
CA ALA A 18 -27.55 15.27 29.32
C ALA A 18 -26.46 16.30 29.60
N ALA A 19 -25.32 16.19 28.91
CA ALA A 19 -24.25 17.17 28.95
C ALA A 19 -24.48 18.24 27.87
N GLN A 20 -24.45 19.51 28.26
CA GLN A 20 -24.56 20.67 27.37
C GLN A 20 -23.47 20.64 26.27
N GLY A 21 -23.78 21.15 25.07
CA GLY A 21 -22.83 21.24 23.93
C GLY A 21 -22.72 19.98 23.06
N VAL A 22 -21.85 20.02 22.04
CA VAL A 22 -21.74 19.00 20.98
C VAL A 22 -21.70 17.56 21.49
N ARG A 23 -22.40 16.65 20.79
CA ARG A 23 -22.40 15.22 21.07
C ARG A 23 -22.04 14.42 19.83
N PHE A 24 -21.19 13.42 19.99
CA PHE A 24 -20.88 12.43 18.97
C PHE A 24 -21.54 11.09 19.31
N CYS A 25 -22.13 10.46 18.32
CA CYS A 25 -22.79 9.16 18.41
C CYS A 25 -22.53 8.37 17.12
N GLY A 26 -22.66 7.05 17.15
CA GLY A 26 -22.41 6.23 15.97
C GLY A 26 -22.39 4.73 16.24
N SER A 27 -22.21 3.96 15.18
CA SER A 27 -22.05 2.49 15.25
C SER A 27 -20.71 2.07 15.84
N ASP A 28 -19.68 2.93 15.76
CA ASP A 28 -18.38 2.69 16.39
C ASP A 28 -18.39 3.13 17.87
N THR A 29 -18.77 2.20 18.75
CA THR A 29 -18.88 2.51 20.18
C THR A 29 -17.54 2.87 20.83
N ALA A 30 -16.41 2.46 20.25
CA ALA A 30 -15.09 2.81 20.78
C ALA A 30 -14.78 4.29 20.54
N LEU A 31 -15.06 4.79 19.33
CA LEU A 31 -14.93 6.22 19.02
C LEU A 31 -15.93 7.08 19.81
N VAL A 32 -17.14 6.58 20.05
CA VAL A 32 -18.12 7.27 20.90
C VAL A 32 -17.58 7.46 22.32
N ARG A 33 -16.98 6.42 22.92
CA ARG A 33 -16.34 6.51 24.24
C ARG A 33 -15.13 7.44 24.23
N ALA A 34 -14.27 7.34 23.22
CA ALA A 34 -13.11 8.21 23.06
C ALA A 34 -13.50 9.69 22.99
N PHE A 35 -14.51 10.04 22.19
CA PHE A 35 -15.02 11.41 22.09
C PHE A 35 -15.62 11.90 23.41
N ALA A 36 -16.39 11.06 24.11
CA ALA A 36 -17.01 11.43 25.38
C ALA A 36 -15.97 11.71 26.47
N TRP A 37 -14.91 10.89 26.55
CA TRP A 37 -13.76 11.15 27.40
C TRP A 37 -13.06 12.44 27.01
N ALA A 38 -12.72 12.60 25.74
CA ALA A 38 -11.98 13.77 25.24
C ALA A 38 -12.75 15.07 25.49
N LYS A 39 -14.07 15.10 25.25
CA LYS A 39 -14.93 16.24 25.58
C LYS A 39 -14.87 16.58 27.07
N THR A 40 -14.97 15.57 27.94
CA THR A 40 -14.95 15.77 29.40
C THR A 40 -13.60 16.32 29.86
N GLN A 41 -12.51 15.73 29.36
CA GLN A 41 -11.15 16.13 29.68
C GLN A 41 -10.84 17.55 29.18
N ALA A 42 -11.21 17.88 27.94
CA ALA A 42 -11.00 19.22 27.37
C ALA A 42 -11.75 20.31 28.15
N LEU A 43 -12.97 20.04 28.58
CA LEU A 43 -13.76 20.98 29.38
C LEU A 43 -13.27 21.11 30.83
N HIS A 44 -12.53 20.13 31.35
CA HIS A 44 -11.87 20.23 32.65
C HIS A 44 -10.81 21.35 32.67
N TYR A 45 -10.14 21.60 31.54
CA TYR A 45 -9.13 22.63 31.38
C TYR A 45 -9.69 24.05 31.20
N LYS A 46 -11.01 24.22 31.18
CA LYS A 46 -11.62 25.54 31.08
C LYS A 46 -11.29 26.38 32.32
N GLY A 47 -10.78 27.60 32.09
CA GLY A 47 -10.49 28.58 33.13
C GLY A 47 -11.71 28.96 33.97
N LYS A 48 -11.48 29.44 35.19
CA LYS A 48 -12.55 29.76 36.14
C LYS A 48 -13.20 31.10 35.79
N PRO A 49 -14.53 31.24 35.96
CA PRO A 49 -15.18 32.53 35.92
C PRO A 49 -14.58 33.45 37.00
N GLY A 50 -13.90 34.52 36.57
CA GLY A 50 -13.24 35.49 37.46
C GLY A 50 -11.72 35.50 37.43
N ASP A 51 -11.07 34.60 36.68
CA ASP A 51 -9.64 34.68 36.45
C ASP A 51 -9.28 36.02 35.76
N PRO A 52 -8.24 36.75 36.23
CA PRO A 52 -7.94 38.10 35.73
C PRO A 52 -7.64 38.17 34.22
N VAL A 53 -7.12 37.09 33.63
CA VAL A 53 -6.84 37.01 32.19
C VAL A 53 -8.11 37.04 31.32
N GLY A 54 -9.30 36.93 31.90
CA GLY A 54 -10.56 36.77 31.17
C GLY A 54 -10.82 35.32 30.78
N PRO A 55 -11.73 35.03 29.82
CA PRO A 55 -11.99 33.67 29.38
C PRO A 55 -10.73 33.00 28.80
N TRP A 56 -10.38 31.81 29.29
CA TRP A 56 -9.21 31.05 28.83
C TRP A 56 -9.43 29.55 29.06
N TYR A 57 -8.50 28.73 28.56
CA TYR A 57 -8.38 27.31 28.92
C TYR A 57 -6.90 26.94 28.97
N GLU A 58 -6.55 25.95 29.77
CA GLU A 58 -5.15 25.52 29.93
C GLU A 58 -4.62 24.93 28.61
N SER A 59 -3.53 25.51 28.13
CA SER A 59 -2.86 25.16 26.88
C SER A 59 -1.36 25.32 27.07
N ALA A 60 -0.84 24.74 28.14
CA ALA A 60 0.57 24.70 28.48
C ALA A 60 0.82 23.40 29.26
N LEU A 61 2.07 23.15 29.64
CA LEU A 61 2.43 22.01 30.48
C LEU A 61 1.70 22.09 31.83
N PRO A 62 0.80 21.14 32.17
CA PRO A 62 0.11 21.21 33.46
C PRO A 62 1.04 20.87 34.63
N PRO A 63 0.82 21.43 35.83
CA PRO A 63 -0.24 22.40 36.19
C PRO A 63 0.30 23.85 36.23
N ARG A 64 0.69 24.42 35.09
CA ARG A 64 1.20 25.81 35.04
C ARG A 64 0.10 26.87 35.16
N ASP A 65 -1.19 26.49 35.04
CA ASP A 65 -2.30 27.44 34.99
C ASP A 65 -2.08 28.52 33.90
N ALA A 66 -1.62 28.08 32.73
CA ALA A 66 -1.12 28.94 31.66
C ALA A 66 -1.51 28.44 30.26
N PHE A 67 -1.23 29.27 29.25
CA PHE A 67 -1.46 28.97 27.85
C PHE A 67 -0.35 29.56 26.98
N CYS A 68 0.23 28.73 26.10
CA CYS A 68 1.27 29.13 25.15
C CYS A 68 0.75 29.26 23.71
N MET A 69 1.46 30.03 22.89
CA MET A 69 1.04 30.34 21.51
C MET A 69 0.83 29.08 20.65
N ARG A 70 1.72 28.08 20.78
CA ARG A 70 1.66 26.81 20.03
C ARG A 70 0.41 26.01 20.40
N ASP A 71 0.27 25.67 21.67
CA ASP A 71 -0.80 24.79 22.14
C ASP A 71 -2.18 25.46 21.93
N VAL A 72 -2.31 26.79 22.14
CA VAL A 72 -3.56 27.50 21.80
C VAL A 72 -3.85 27.39 20.30
N SER A 73 -2.85 27.60 19.44
CA SER A 73 -3.02 27.51 17.99
C SER A 73 -3.48 26.12 17.56
N HIS A 74 -2.95 25.07 18.15
CA HIS A 74 -3.29 23.69 17.83
C HIS A 74 -4.63 23.24 18.42
N GLN A 75 -4.97 23.66 19.63
CA GLN A 75 -6.21 23.30 20.33
C GLN A 75 -7.43 24.10 19.85
N SER A 76 -7.20 25.27 19.24
CA SER A 76 -8.21 26.28 18.95
C SER A 76 -9.49 25.77 18.28
N VAL A 77 -9.37 24.94 17.24
CA VAL A 77 -10.55 24.40 16.53
C VAL A 77 -11.29 23.37 17.38
N GLY A 78 -10.55 22.49 18.07
CA GLY A 78 -11.12 21.58 19.08
C GLY A 78 -11.88 22.33 20.17
N ALA A 79 -11.33 23.46 20.65
CA ALA A 79 -11.96 24.33 21.63
C ALA A 79 -13.23 25.01 21.07
N ALA A 80 -13.19 25.47 19.82
CA ALA A 80 -14.34 26.07 19.13
C ALA A 80 -15.50 25.07 18.94
N ILE A 81 -15.19 23.81 18.60
CA ILE A 81 -16.17 22.70 18.54
C ILE A 81 -16.89 22.53 19.89
N LEU A 82 -16.18 22.73 21.00
CA LEU A 82 -16.73 22.64 22.35
C LEU A 82 -17.40 23.93 22.85
N GLY A 83 -17.49 24.97 22.02
CA GLY A 83 -18.12 26.24 22.36
C GLY A 83 -17.25 27.19 23.20
N LEU A 84 -15.92 27.05 23.15
CA LEU A 84 -14.96 27.90 23.86
C LEU A 84 -14.49 29.11 23.01
N ASP A 85 -15.33 29.60 22.10
CA ASP A 85 -14.99 30.70 21.17
C ASP A 85 -14.54 31.98 21.89
N ALA A 86 -15.16 32.30 23.04
CA ALA A 86 -14.78 33.47 23.83
C ALA A 86 -13.36 33.34 24.41
N ALA A 87 -12.95 32.13 24.80
CA ALA A 87 -11.61 31.86 25.31
C ALA A 87 -10.57 31.92 24.19
N ASN A 88 -10.85 31.28 23.04
CA ASN A 88 -10.05 31.40 21.82
C ASN A 88 -9.81 32.87 21.46
N LYS A 89 -10.90 33.65 21.39
CA LYS A 89 -10.82 35.07 21.01
C LYS A 89 -9.97 35.86 21.98
N ASN A 90 -10.16 35.65 23.28
CA ASN A 90 -9.42 36.35 24.33
C ASN A 90 -7.93 36.03 24.28
N MET A 91 -7.55 34.75 24.33
CA MET A 91 -6.14 34.34 24.36
C MET A 91 -5.37 34.79 23.10
N LEU A 92 -5.96 34.61 21.90
CA LEU A 92 -5.34 35.07 20.66
C LEU A 92 -5.26 36.61 20.56
N THR A 93 -6.24 37.32 21.14
CA THR A 93 -6.18 38.79 21.23
C THR A 93 -5.04 39.23 22.14
N LEU A 94 -4.83 38.57 23.28
CA LEU A 94 -3.74 38.87 24.20
C LEU A 94 -2.38 38.66 23.53
N PHE A 95 -2.18 37.58 22.78
CA PHE A 95 -0.95 37.40 22.00
C PHE A 95 -0.77 38.50 20.95
N ALA A 96 -1.82 38.81 20.18
CA ALA A 96 -1.75 39.86 19.17
C ALA A 96 -1.50 41.26 19.76
N GLN A 97 -2.03 41.55 20.95
CA GLN A 97 -1.86 42.84 21.65
C GLN A 97 -0.44 43.03 22.21
N ASN A 98 0.20 41.94 22.67
CA ASN A 98 1.50 42.04 23.33
C ASN A 98 2.68 42.01 22.37
N MET A 99 2.46 41.84 21.07
CA MET A 99 3.50 41.97 20.05
C MET A 99 4.03 43.41 19.97
N SER A 100 5.34 43.61 20.04
CA SER A 100 5.95 44.95 19.96
C SER A 100 7.35 44.96 19.33
N ALA A 101 7.80 46.15 18.89
CA ALA A 101 9.13 46.32 18.29
C ALA A 101 10.27 46.02 19.27
N GLU A 102 10.10 46.36 20.54
CA GLU A 102 11.07 46.11 21.64
C GLU A 102 11.34 44.62 21.83
N LYS A 103 10.35 43.79 21.50
CA LYS A 103 10.40 42.32 21.53
C LYS A 103 10.78 41.73 20.17
N ASN A 104 11.35 42.52 19.26
CA ASN A 104 11.62 42.14 17.86
C ASN A 104 10.39 41.54 17.17
N TRP A 105 9.21 42.12 17.45
CA TRP A 105 7.91 41.70 16.92
C TRP A 105 7.46 40.29 17.36
N CYS A 106 8.07 39.71 18.40
CA CYS A 106 7.49 38.58 19.11
C CYS A 106 6.38 39.03 20.07
N SER A 107 5.46 38.12 20.35
CA SER A 107 4.55 38.16 21.50
C SER A 107 5.15 37.36 22.67
N TYR A 108 4.58 37.49 23.86
CA TYR A 108 4.85 36.53 24.93
C TYR A 108 4.52 35.11 24.46
N TRP A 109 5.47 34.20 24.64
CA TRP A 109 5.32 32.77 24.32
C TRP A 109 4.21 32.12 25.14
N GLU A 110 4.19 32.40 26.44
CA GLU A 110 3.25 31.83 27.40
C GLU A 110 2.72 32.91 28.33
N MET A 111 1.42 32.85 28.65
CA MET A 111 0.75 33.73 29.59
C MET A 111 -0.02 32.91 30.62
N ASN A 112 -0.08 33.38 31.86
CA ASN A 112 -0.78 32.69 32.95
C ASN A 112 -2.21 33.22 33.17
N LYS A 113 -2.97 32.54 34.03
CA LYS A 113 -4.34 32.92 34.42
C LYS A 113 -4.50 34.34 35.00
N HIS A 114 -3.40 34.97 35.42
CA HIS A 114 -3.40 36.34 35.96
C HIS A 114 -3.27 37.42 34.86
N GLY A 115 -3.12 37.02 33.60
CA GLY A 115 -3.04 37.94 32.47
C GLY A 115 -1.66 38.57 32.28
N VAL A 116 -0.63 37.94 32.82
CA VAL A 116 0.78 38.36 32.71
C VAL A 116 1.61 37.24 32.05
N PRO A 117 2.77 37.53 31.45
CA PRO A 117 3.64 36.50 30.91
C PRO A 117 4.04 35.47 32.00
N ALA A 118 4.12 34.20 31.62
CA ALA A 118 4.48 33.13 32.54
C ALA A 118 5.96 33.26 32.96
N PRO A 119 6.27 33.29 34.27
CA PRO A 119 7.64 33.51 34.76
C PRO A 119 8.62 32.39 34.38
N GLU A 120 8.13 31.20 34.06
CA GLU A 120 8.91 30.07 33.57
C GLU A 120 9.62 30.41 32.26
N ASP A 121 8.98 31.22 31.41
CA ASP A 121 9.38 31.51 30.04
C ASP A 121 9.67 33.00 29.83
N TYR A 122 9.67 33.82 30.89
CA TYR A 122 9.81 35.27 30.82
C TYR A 122 10.59 35.87 32.01
N ARG A 123 11.66 36.61 31.70
CA ARG A 123 12.45 37.42 32.65
C ARG A 123 12.32 38.92 32.37
N SER A 124 12.32 39.32 31.09
CA SER A 124 12.09 40.70 30.64
C SER A 124 11.68 40.73 29.16
N ASP A 125 11.28 41.88 28.62
CA ASP A 125 11.02 42.05 27.18
C ASP A 125 12.25 41.82 26.29
N LYS A 126 13.44 41.64 26.88
CA LYS A 126 14.66 41.23 26.17
C LYS A 126 15.01 39.76 26.40
N GLU A 127 14.37 39.07 27.34
CA GLU A 127 14.80 37.76 27.82
C GLU A 127 13.56 36.93 28.15
N PHE A 128 13.04 36.24 27.13
CA PHE A 128 11.89 35.35 27.22
C PHE A 128 12.01 34.26 26.14
N TRP A 129 11.08 33.32 26.06
CA TRP A 129 11.14 32.25 25.04
C TRP A 129 10.75 32.76 23.64
N TYR A 130 11.64 32.64 22.65
CA TYR A 130 11.44 33.20 21.29
C TYR A 130 11.19 32.11 20.24
N ASN A 131 10.14 31.30 20.41
CA ASN A 131 9.82 30.28 19.41
C ASN A 131 9.30 30.91 18.11
N LEU A 132 10.08 30.79 17.03
CA LEU A 132 9.85 31.62 15.84
C LEU A 132 8.64 31.19 15.00
N ASP A 133 8.24 29.93 15.09
CA ASP A 133 7.09 29.34 14.42
C ASP A 133 5.76 29.98 14.87
N ALA A 134 5.73 30.41 16.14
CA ALA A 134 4.52 30.76 16.88
C ALA A 134 3.68 31.86 16.22
N ASN A 135 4.31 32.92 15.69
CA ASN A 135 3.56 34.00 15.06
C ASN A 135 2.78 33.53 13.82
N PHE A 136 3.40 32.67 13.01
CA PHE A 136 2.76 32.14 11.80
C PHE A 136 1.66 31.15 12.12
N ASP A 137 1.80 30.39 13.21
CA ASP A 137 0.78 29.46 13.66
C ASP A 137 -0.41 30.17 14.31
N VAL A 138 -0.19 31.23 15.10
CA VAL A 138 -1.27 32.11 15.59
C VAL A 138 -2.01 32.76 14.43
N LEU A 139 -1.28 33.25 13.41
CA LEU A 139 -1.87 33.75 12.18
C LEU A 139 -2.76 32.69 11.51
N TRP A 140 -2.25 31.46 11.35
CA TRP A 140 -3.02 30.34 10.80
C TRP A 140 -4.23 29.96 11.66
N ALA A 141 -4.10 29.97 12.99
CA ALA A 141 -5.17 29.67 13.93
C ALA A 141 -6.30 30.71 13.84
N THR A 142 -5.98 32.00 13.77
CA THR A 142 -7.00 33.06 13.60
C THR A 142 -7.79 32.88 12.30
N TRP A 143 -7.13 32.45 11.23
CA TRP A 143 -7.79 32.15 9.95
C TRP A 143 -8.67 30.91 10.02
N ARG A 144 -8.18 29.81 10.62
CA ARG A 144 -8.98 28.59 10.84
C ARG A 144 -10.21 28.85 11.71
N LEU A 145 -10.07 29.67 12.75
CA LEU A 145 -11.18 30.09 13.62
C LEU A 145 -12.16 31.02 12.91
N ALA A 146 -11.67 31.94 12.07
CA ALA A 146 -12.54 32.79 11.26
C ALA A 146 -13.40 31.94 10.31
N ALA A 147 -12.81 30.93 9.68
CA ALA A 147 -13.53 29.97 8.86
C ALA A 147 -14.52 29.14 9.69
N TRP A 148 -14.11 28.65 10.86
CA TRP A 148 -14.95 27.82 11.72
C TRP A 148 -16.18 28.58 12.27
N THR A 149 -15.94 29.74 12.85
CA THR A 149 -16.96 30.55 13.55
C THR A 149 -17.75 31.45 12.61
N GLY A 150 -17.19 31.79 11.44
CA GLY A 150 -17.71 32.84 10.57
C GLY A 150 -17.50 34.26 11.12
N ASP A 151 -16.69 34.43 12.17
CA ASP A 151 -16.35 35.73 12.75
C ASP A 151 -15.15 36.34 12.02
N SER A 152 -15.41 37.34 11.17
CA SER A 152 -14.36 38.03 10.43
C SER A 152 -13.46 38.88 11.34
N SER A 153 -13.85 39.17 12.58
CA SER A 153 -13.06 39.99 13.49
C SER A 153 -11.71 39.36 13.86
N TYR A 154 -11.52 38.05 13.62
CA TYR A 154 -10.21 37.38 13.74
C TYR A 154 -9.18 37.89 12.72
N TYR A 155 -9.62 38.50 11.62
CA TYR A 155 -8.74 39.10 10.63
C TYR A 155 -9.14 40.51 10.21
N THR A 156 -10.15 41.15 10.82
CA THR A 156 -10.49 42.54 10.51
C THR A 156 -10.32 43.48 11.71
N ALA A 157 -10.29 42.97 12.95
CA ALA A 157 -10.09 43.84 14.10
C ALA A 157 -8.68 44.45 14.08
N PRO A 158 -8.49 45.71 14.49
CA PRO A 158 -7.21 46.42 14.38
C PRO A 158 -6.03 45.69 14.99
N VAL A 159 -6.22 45.02 16.14
CA VAL A 159 -5.19 44.22 16.81
C VAL A 159 -4.66 43.09 15.91
N PHE A 160 -5.55 42.31 15.30
CA PHE A 160 -5.15 41.20 14.42
C PHE A 160 -4.59 41.69 13.10
N ARG A 161 -5.11 42.81 12.57
CA ARG A 161 -4.55 43.45 11.38
C ARG A 161 -3.09 43.85 11.60
N ASN A 162 -2.80 44.52 12.72
CA ASN A 162 -1.44 44.87 13.09
C ASN A 162 -0.56 43.62 13.25
N PHE A 163 -1.04 42.61 13.97
CA PHE A 163 -0.31 41.33 14.15
C PHE A 163 0.05 40.67 12.82
N GLN A 164 -0.91 40.59 11.90
CA GLN A 164 -0.74 40.02 10.57
C GLN A 164 0.29 40.80 9.73
N GLU A 165 0.17 42.12 9.68
CA GLU A 165 1.05 43.00 8.90
C GLU A 165 2.50 42.91 9.40
N GLN A 166 2.71 43.00 10.73
CA GLN A 166 4.07 42.91 11.28
C GLN A 166 4.65 41.49 11.17
N THR A 167 3.83 40.44 11.33
CA THR A 167 4.29 39.05 11.16
C THR A 167 4.75 38.77 9.73
N ALA A 168 4.03 39.28 8.73
CA ALA A 168 4.34 39.06 7.31
C ALA A 168 5.52 39.89 6.77
N ASP A 169 6.02 40.86 7.55
CA ASP A 169 7.11 41.75 7.13
C ASP A 169 8.17 41.97 8.23
N ALA A 170 7.90 42.86 9.20
CA ALA A 170 8.87 43.30 10.19
C ALA A 170 9.46 42.16 11.05
N TYR A 171 8.64 41.16 11.39
CA TYR A 171 9.06 39.96 12.10
C TYR A 171 10.04 39.12 11.27
N ILE A 172 9.66 38.79 10.04
CA ILE A 172 10.49 38.05 9.10
C ILE A 172 11.86 38.74 8.88
N ASN A 173 11.86 40.07 8.79
CA ASN A 173 13.08 40.87 8.67
C ASN A 173 13.92 40.85 9.94
N SER A 174 13.30 41.01 11.12
CA SER A 174 14.01 41.06 12.41
C SER A 174 14.71 39.75 12.75
N TRP A 175 14.21 38.63 12.24
CA TRP A 175 14.72 37.28 12.56
C TRP A 175 15.49 36.63 11.41
N VAL A 176 15.79 37.37 10.33
CA VAL A 176 16.59 36.89 9.18
C VAL A 176 15.97 35.63 8.56
N LEU A 177 14.67 35.68 8.26
CA LEU A 177 13.86 34.53 7.80
C LEU A 177 13.57 34.54 6.29
N GLN A 178 14.45 35.11 5.47
CA GLN A 178 14.20 35.30 4.04
C GLN A 178 14.43 33.97 3.32
N PRO A 179 13.79 33.72 2.15
CA PRO A 179 13.96 32.44 1.44
C PRO A 179 15.42 32.10 1.10
N ASP A 180 16.26 33.12 0.88
CA ASP A 180 17.70 32.99 0.62
C ASP A 180 18.56 32.91 1.90
N SER A 181 18.01 33.27 3.06
CA SER A 181 18.74 33.19 4.33
C SER A 181 18.51 31.90 5.12
N LEU A 182 17.66 30.98 4.64
CA LEU A 182 17.25 29.80 5.41
C LEU A 182 18.40 28.93 5.91
N LEU A 183 19.49 28.82 5.14
CA LEU A 183 20.68 28.04 5.47
C LEU A 183 21.88 28.92 5.91
N THR A 184 21.73 30.25 5.87
CA THR A 184 22.83 31.19 6.16
C THR A 184 22.57 32.08 7.36
N ARG A 185 21.35 32.08 7.93
CA ARG A 185 21.04 32.86 9.12
C ARG A 185 21.90 32.45 10.33
N PRO A 186 22.22 33.39 11.25
CA PRO A 186 22.89 33.05 12.51
C PRO A 186 21.99 32.16 13.40
N ALA A 187 22.58 31.40 14.32
CA ALA A 187 21.84 30.54 15.25
C ALA A 187 21.01 31.36 16.26
N HIS A 188 21.60 32.43 16.81
CA HIS A 188 20.97 33.31 17.80
C HIS A 188 20.88 34.77 17.31
N PRO A 189 20.04 35.07 16.30
CA PRO A 189 19.81 36.44 15.85
C PRO A 189 19.33 37.32 17.01
N ASN A 190 19.83 38.55 17.10
CA ASN A 190 19.48 39.53 18.14
C ASN A 190 19.85 39.13 19.59
N ALA A 191 20.71 38.13 19.79
CA ALA A 191 21.24 37.80 21.11
C ALA A 191 22.15 38.89 21.67
N PRO A 192 22.28 39.02 23.00
CA PRO A 192 23.17 40.00 23.60
C PRO A 192 24.63 39.74 23.21
N THR A 193 25.45 40.79 23.31
CA THR A 193 26.90 40.71 23.14
C THR A 193 27.56 41.22 24.42
N PRO A 194 28.34 40.39 25.14
CA PRO A 194 28.69 38.99 24.83
C PRO A 194 27.51 38.01 24.99
N PHE A 195 27.58 36.87 24.29
CA PHE A 195 26.63 35.75 24.41
C PHE A 195 27.05 34.82 25.55
N HIS A 196 26.10 34.43 26.40
CA HIS A 196 26.35 33.58 27.57
C HIS A 196 25.76 32.18 27.33
N GLU A 197 26.62 31.22 26.99
CA GLU A 197 26.22 29.84 26.68
C GLU A 197 25.46 29.18 27.84
N GLU A 198 25.72 29.57 29.09
CA GLU A 198 25.04 29.08 30.28
C GLU A 198 23.63 29.66 30.50
N ASP A 199 23.30 30.82 29.93
CA ASP A 199 21.98 31.43 30.06
C ASP A 199 20.98 30.83 29.06
N ALA A 200 19.90 30.25 29.59
CA ALA A 200 18.84 29.69 28.76
C ALA A 200 18.16 30.73 27.87
N PHE A 201 18.06 32.00 28.30
CA PHE A 201 17.43 33.07 27.52
C PHE A 201 18.30 33.57 26.36
N ASP A 202 19.62 33.43 26.47
CA ASP A 202 20.55 33.68 25.37
C ASP A 202 20.43 32.54 24.34
N ARG A 203 20.49 31.28 24.80
CA ARG A 203 20.34 30.09 23.93
C ARG A 203 18.98 30.00 23.24
N CYS A 204 17.90 30.44 23.89
CA CYS A 204 16.57 30.41 23.29
C CYS A 204 16.23 31.66 22.44
N ARG A 205 17.17 32.59 22.27
CA ARG A 205 16.97 33.76 21.41
C ARG A 205 16.88 33.33 19.94
N GLY A 206 15.69 33.46 19.37
CA GLY A 206 15.40 33.09 17.99
C GLY A 206 15.28 31.59 17.75
N LEU A 207 14.67 30.83 18.67
CA LEU A 207 14.46 29.39 18.56
C LEU A 207 13.86 29.00 17.19
N PRO A 208 14.60 28.25 16.35
CA PRO A 208 14.20 27.97 14.97
C PRO A 208 13.15 26.87 14.76
N SER A 209 12.55 26.33 15.82
CA SER A 209 11.72 25.12 15.75
C SER A 209 10.93 24.93 17.04
N TYR A 210 9.83 24.17 16.99
CA TYR A 210 9.20 23.58 18.18
C TYR A 210 10.00 22.42 18.79
N SER A 211 11.00 21.88 18.08
CA SER A 211 11.96 20.89 18.60
C SER A 211 13.15 21.58 19.27
N GLU A 212 12.98 21.97 20.52
CA GLU A 212 13.90 22.87 21.24
C GLU A 212 15.16 22.17 21.80
N GLY A 213 15.21 20.84 21.78
CA GLY A 213 16.30 20.05 22.36
C GLY A 213 17.57 19.93 21.49
N ILE A 214 17.67 20.68 20.40
CA ILE A 214 18.73 20.54 19.40
C ILE A 214 19.75 21.67 19.54
N PRO A 215 20.99 21.40 19.99
CA PRO A 215 22.00 22.43 20.14
C PRO A 215 22.44 22.98 18.77
N ASP A 216 22.91 24.22 18.74
CA ASP A 216 23.51 24.84 17.55
C ASP A 216 22.60 24.90 16.31
N MET A 217 21.28 24.84 16.49
CA MET A 217 20.33 24.85 15.38
C MET A 217 20.20 26.26 14.79
N LYS A 218 20.39 26.38 13.48
CA LYS A 218 20.11 27.59 12.70
C LYS A 218 18.70 27.61 12.15
N MET A 219 18.15 26.48 11.75
CA MET A 219 16.83 26.43 11.13
C MET A 219 16.18 25.06 11.34
N GLY A 220 14.89 25.05 11.70
CA GLY A 220 14.04 23.87 11.71
C GLY A 220 13.20 23.80 10.44
N VAL A 221 12.88 22.58 10.00
CA VAL A 221 12.03 22.35 8.83
C VAL A 221 10.58 22.78 9.07
N ASP A 222 10.14 22.70 10.33
CA ASP A 222 8.85 23.16 10.82
C ASP A 222 8.72 24.67 10.68
N LEU A 223 9.76 25.45 10.99
CA LEU A 223 9.75 26.90 10.79
C LEU A 223 9.65 27.28 9.31
N VAL A 224 10.33 26.54 8.42
CA VAL A 224 10.17 26.73 6.97
C VAL A 224 8.72 26.45 6.53
N ALA A 225 8.12 25.40 7.06
CA ALA A 225 6.72 25.06 6.80
C ALA A 225 5.74 26.13 7.38
N ALA A 226 6.03 26.66 8.57
CA ALA A 226 5.27 27.72 9.21
C ALA A 226 5.34 29.03 8.41
N LEU A 227 6.53 29.42 7.93
CA LEU A 227 6.72 30.57 7.03
C LEU A 227 5.90 30.44 5.74
N TYR A 228 5.95 29.26 5.10
CA TYR A 228 5.11 28.96 3.94
C TYR A 228 3.62 29.17 4.26
N ARG A 229 3.11 28.52 5.31
CA ARG A 229 1.70 28.59 5.66
C ARG A 229 1.26 29.97 6.11
N GLY A 230 2.06 30.66 6.90
CA GLY A 230 1.77 32.01 7.40
C GLY A 230 1.59 32.99 6.25
N LEU A 231 2.48 33.00 5.27
CA LEU A 231 2.37 33.89 4.12
C LEU A 231 1.24 33.52 3.15
N GLU A 232 0.97 32.22 2.93
CA GLU A 232 -0.22 31.82 2.17
C GLU A 232 -1.50 32.32 2.84
N THR A 233 -1.58 32.13 4.16
CA THR A 233 -2.70 32.58 5.00
C THR A 233 -2.89 34.08 4.92
N TYR A 234 -1.81 34.85 5.06
CA TYR A 234 -1.89 36.30 4.92
C TYR A 234 -2.35 36.70 3.53
N SER A 235 -1.88 36.02 2.47
CA SER A 235 -2.38 36.24 1.11
C SER A 235 -3.88 35.92 0.98
N GLU A 236 -4.40 34.88 1.63
CA GLU A 236 -5.85 34.59 1.67
C GLU A 236 -6.64 35.67 2.40
N ILE A 237 -6.12 36.18 3.52
CA ILE A 237 -6.71 37.30 4.26
C ILE A 237 -6.77 38.56 3.40
N LEU A 238 -5.67 38.92 2.71
CA LEU A 238 -5.62 40.06 1.80
C LEU A 238 -6.65 39.91 0.67
N LYS A 239 -6.79 38.72 0.08
CA LYS A 239 -7.83 38.43 -0.92
C LYS A 239 -9.24 38.66 -0.39
N GLN A 240 -9.55 38.25 0.85
CA GLN A 240 -10.86 38.53 1.47
C GLN A 240 -11.10 40.03 1.69
N ARG A 241 -10.04 40.79 1.96
CA ARG A 241 -10.11 42.25 2.12
C ARG A 241 -10.15 43.01 0.79
N GLY A 242 -9.95 42.33 -0.35
CA GLY A 242 -9.78 42.97 -1.65
C GLY A 242 -8.45 43.71 -1.81
N GLU A 243 -7.44 43.34 -1.01
CA GLU A 243 -6.09 43.94 -1.01
C GLU A 243 -5.10 43.10 -1.87
N PRO A 244 -4.01 43.71 -2.41
CA PRO A 244 -3.05 42.98 -3.24
C PRO A 244 -2.30 41.86 -2.48
N ALA A 245 -2.46 40.61 -2.92
CA ALA A 245 -1.89 39.44 -2.25
C ALA A 245 -0.68 38.79 -2.97
N GLY A 246 -0.44 39.15 -4.24
CA GLY A 246 0.44 38.39 -5.14
C GLY A 246 1.89 38.22 -4.66
N GLY A 247 2.48 39.27 -4.07
CA GLY A 247 3.85 39.22 -3.56
C GLY A 247 4.04 38.21 -2.43
N PHE A 248 3.06 38.10 -1.53
CA PHE A 248 3.11 37.14 -0.42
C PHE A 248 2.88 35.71 -0.89
N THR A 249 1.97 35.48 -1.85
CA THR A 249 1.83 34.16 -2.49
C THR A 249 3.14 33.72 -3.14
N GLN A 250 3.82 34.62 -3.87
CA GLN A 250 5.10 34.30 -4.50
C GLN A 250 6.18 33.95 -3.46
N ARG A 251 6.28 34.74 -2.39
CA ARG A 251 7.25 34.50 -1.32
C ARG A 251 6.97 33.19 -0.57
N ALA A 252 5.71 32.85 -0.34
CA ALA A 252 5.36 31.53 0.20
C ALA A 252 5.85 30.39 -0.70
N GLN A 253 5.58 30.46 -2.01
CA GLN A 253 6.05 29.44 -2.95
C GLN A 253 7.59 29.34 -3.03
N GLN A 254 8.31 30.43 -2.75
CA GLN A 254 9.77 30.37 -2.60
C GLN A 254 10.16 29.49 -1.40
N TYR A 255 9.54 29.65 -0.23
CA TYR A 255 9.80 28.76 0.92
C TYR A 255 9.49 27.29 0.61
N ARG A 256 8.35 27.00 -0.03
CA ARG A 256 8.03 25.62 -0.46
C ARG A 256 9.07 25.06 -1.42
N THR A 257 9.53 25.88 -2.37
CA THR A 257 10.56 25.45 -3.34
C THR A 257 11.87 25.12 -2.62
N ARG A 258 12.30 25.94 -1.66
CA ARG A 258 13.47 25.65 -0.81
C ARG A 258 13.25 24.40 0.03
N LEU A 259 12.06 24.21 0.59
CA LEU A 259 11.69 23.00 1.33
C LEU A 259 11.87 21.73 0.47
N GLU A 260 11.28 21.72 -0.72
CA GLU A 260 11.31 20.56 -1.62
C GLU A 260 12.70 20.30 -2.24
N SER A 261 13.57 21.31 -2.32
CA SER A 261 14.90 21.20 -2.93
C SER A 261 16.04 20.95 -1.94
N ASP A 262 16.05 21.63 -0.79
CA ASP A 262 17.17 21.57 0.16
C ASP A 262 16.97 20.51 1.25
N TRP A 263 15.71 20.33 1.69
CA TRP A 263 15.41 19.55 2.91
C TRP A 263 15.07 18.09 2.62
N TRP A 264 14.59 17.78 1.41
CA TRP A 264 14.35 16.39 1.00
C TRP A 264 15.66 15.64 0.78
N SER A 265 15.72 14.37 1.23
CA SER A 265 16.84 13.48 0.97
C SER A 265 16.38 12.22 0.23
N ASP A 266 16.74 12.10 -1.05
CA ASP A 266 16.40 10.92 -1.86
C ASP A 266 17.00 9.63 -1.30
N SER A 267 18.23 9.68 -0.80
CA SER A 267 18.92 8.54 -0.19
C SER A 267 18.23 8.02 1.07
N LEU A 268 17.59 8.92 1.84
CA LEU A 268 16.85 8.55 3.05
C LEU A 268 15.37 8.33 2.80
N GLY A 269 14.86 8.82 1.66
CA GLY A 269 13.45 8.82 1.34
C GLY A 269 12.59 9.63 2.31
N ARG A 270 13.14 10.66 2.97
CA ARG A 270 12.45 11.52 3.96
C ARG A 270 13.04 12.93 4.04
N TYR A 271 12.36 13.83 4.75
CA TYR A 271 12.85 15.19 4.99
C TYR A 271 13.87 15.20 6.14
N ARG A 272 14.95 15.96 5.97
CA ARG A 272 15.79 16.42 7.08
C ARG A 272 14.99 17.42 7.90
N THR A 273 15.20 17.46 9.21
CA THR A 273 14.33 18.26 10.10
C THR A 273 14.99 19.49 10.72
N TRP A 274 16.32 19.59 10.66
CA TRP A 274 17.04 20.77 11.14
C TRP A 274 18.37 20.99 10.41
N TYR A 275 18.90 22.21 10.50
CA TYR A 275 20.18 22.64 9.95
C TYR A 275 21.00 23.39 11.01
N SER A 276 22.30 23.08 11.16
CA SER A 276 23.14 23.57 12.27
C SER A 276 24.22 24.59 11.89
N THR A 277 24.88 25.17 12.92
CA THR A 277 26.02 26.09 12.76
C THR A 277 27.18 25.48 11.96
N GLY A 278 27.40 24.16 12.07
CA GLY A 278 28.37 23.40 11.30
C GLY A 278 28.00 23.18 9.82
N ASN A 279 26.93 23.82 9.33
CA ASN A 279 26.41 23.70 7.97
C ASN A 279 25.96 22.28 7.59
N GLN A 280 25.43 21.55 8.57
CA GLN A 280 24.98 20.17 8.40
C GLN A 280 23.47 20.06 8.59
N PHE A 281 22.85 19.23 7.77
CA PHE A 281 21.47 18.79 7.99
C PHE A 281 21.43 17.61 8.95
N GLY A 282 20.41 17.58 9.80
CA GLY A 282 20.12 16.46 10.68
C GLY A 282 18.67 16.03 10.64
N ILE A 283 18.34 15.06 11.50
CA ILE A 283 17.04 14.41 11.55
C ILE A 283 16.63 14.20 13.00
N GLY A 284 15.34 14.38 13.28
CA GLY A 284 14.71 14.24 14.58
C GLY A 284 13.22 14.47 14.47
N GLU A 285 12.62 15.12 15.46
CA GLU A 285 11.24 15.61 15.38
C GLU A 285 11.11 16.76 14.35
N GLY A 286 9.90 17.03 13.88
CA GLY A 286 9.59 18.15 12.97
C GLY A 286 8.74 17.80 11.73
N GLU A 287 8.80 16.56 11.22
CA GLU A 287 8.06 16.19 10.00
C GLU A 287 6.54 16.30 10.14
N THR A 288 5.99 16.15 11.35
CA THR A 288 4.56 16.36 11.63
C THR A 288 4.11 17.75 11.20
N PHE A 289 4.95 18.78 11.38
CA PHE A 289 4.61 20.15 11.07
C PHE A 289 4.60 20.45 9.57
N LEU A 290 5.34 19.66 8.76
CA LEU A 290 5.22 19.71 7.30
C LEU A 290 3.81 19.39 6.84
N LEU A 291 3.18 18.41 7.51
CA LEU A 291 1.78 18.08 7.30
C LEU A 291 0.87 19.09 7.99
N TRP A 292 1.09 19.46 9.25
CA TRP A 292 0.24 20.43 9.95
C TRP A 292 0.04 21.73 9.15
N PHE A 293 1.13 22.30 8.66
CA PHE A 293 1.15 23.50 7.82
C PHE A 293 0.87 23.23 6.34
N ASP A 294 0.59 21.99 5.94
CA ASP A 294 0.25 21.56 4.57
C ASP A 294 1.21 22.18 3.55
N ALA A 295 2.51 22.02 3.85
CA ALA A 295 3.60 22.66 3.12
C ALA A 295 4.09 21.83 1.91
N LEU A 296 3.85 20.52 1.95
CA LEU A 296 4.33 19.57 0.94
C LEU A 296 3.45 19.55 -0.32
N GLN A 297 4.07 19.36 -1.48
CA GLN A 297 3.37 19.28 -2.77
C GLN A 297 3.47 17.90 -3.43
N ASP A 298 4.62 17.23 -3.33
CA ASP A 298 4.83 15.93 -3.96
C ASP A 298 4.08 14.82 -3.21
N THR A 299 3.16 14.14 -3.90
CA THR A 299 2.27 13.12 -3.30
C THR A 299 3.02 11.85 -2.90
N ALA A 300 4.11 11.50 -3.58
CA ALA A 300 4.96 10.37 -3.18
C ALA A 300 5.73 10.72 -1.89
N ARG A 301 6.22 11.95 -1.76
CA ARG A 301 6.90 12.42 -0.53
C ARG A 301 5.93 12.56 0.64
N ILE A 302 4.71 13.06 0.40
CA ILE A 302 3.66 13.09 1.43
C ILE A 302 3.37 11.66 1.91
N ARG A 303 3.21 10.70 0.99
CA ARG A 303 2.96 9.30 1.37
C ARG A 303 4.08 8.73 2.23
N ARG A 304 5.33 8.92 1.84
CA ARG A 304 6.50 8.49 2.63
C ARG A 304 6.55 9.15 4.01
N THR A 305 6.22 10.44 4.09
CA THR A 305 6.16 11.18 5.37
C THR A 305 5.08 10.60 6.28
N VAL A 306 3.88 10.33 5.75
CA VAL A 306 2.78 9.71 6.51
C VAL A 306 3.15 8.30 6.96
N ASP A 307 3.73 7.49 6.08
CA ASP A 307 4.16 6.12 6.39
C ASP A 307 5.20 6.11 7.52
N HIS A 308 6.17 7.04 7.49
CA HIS A 308 7.16 7.20 8.56
C HIS A 308 6.51 7.60 9.89
N LEU A 309 5.68 8.65 9.88
CA LEU A 309 4.99 9.13 11.08
C LEU A 309 4.08 8.06 11.71
N ALA A 310 3.49 7.19 10.90
CA ALA A 310 2.68 6.06 11.36
C ALA A 310 3.51 4.89 11.90
N SER A 311 4.78 4.77 11.51
CA SER A 311 5.67 3.65 11.89
C SER A 311 6.42 3.87 13.21
N VAL A 312 6.51 5.13 13.67
CA VAL A 312 7.30 5.52 14.85
C VAL A 312 6.37 5.89 16.02
N ARG A 313 6.76 5.51 17.24
CA ARG A 313 6.12 6.04 18.45
C ARG A 313 6.72 7.39 18.81
N TRP A 314 5.89 8.43 18.79
CA TRP A 314 6.26 9.78 19.17
C TRP A 314 5.82 10.11 20.59
N ASN A 315 6.33 11.23 21.12
CA ASN A 315 5.80 11.83 22.35
C ASN A 315 4.30 12.19 22.19
N VAL A 316 3.62 12.44 23.31
CA VAL A 316 2.16 12.59 23.30
C VAL A 316 1.72 13.87 22.60
N GLU A 317 2.50 14.95 22.74
CA GLU A 317 2.30 16.25 22.09
C GLU A 317 2.29 16.06 20.57
N ASN A 318 3.35 15.47 20.01
CA ASN A 318 3.46 15.20 18.58
C ASN A 318 2.39 14.21 18.09
N THR A 319 2.06 13.19 18.89
CA THR A 319 1.04 12.21 18.52
C THR A 319 -0.37 12.83 18.49
N SER A 320 -0.63 13.87 19.27
CA SER A 320 -1.96 14.52 19.36
C SER A 320 -2.44 15.12 18.03
N TYR A 321 -1.52 15.52 17.15
CA TYR A 321 -1.80 16.07 15.82
C TYR A 321 -2.18 15.01 14.79
N LEU A 322 -1.56 13.84 14.90
CA LEU A 322 -1.56 12.81 13.87
C LEU A 322 -2.94 12.28 13.47
N PRO A 323 -3.92 12.08 14.36
CA PRO A 323 -5.19 11.51 13.95
C PRO A 323 -5.92 12.39 12.92
N TYR A 324 -5.96 13.72 13.13
CA TYR A 324 -6.54 14.65 12.16
C TYR A 324 -5.76 14.63 10.84
N LEU A 325 -4.43 14.63 10.90
CA LEU A 325 -3.56 14.61 9.72
C LEU A 325 -3.75 13.33 8.92
N PHE A 326 -3.78 12.16 9.55
CA PHE A 326 -4.04 10.88 8.88
C PHE A 326 -5.41 10.87 8.18
N TYR A 327 -6.45 11.40 8.81
CA TYR A 327 -7.75 11.54 8.14
C TYR A 327 -7.68 12.47 6.92
N ARG A 328 -7.05 13.64 7.07
CA ARG A 328 -6.88 14.62 5.98
C ARG A 328 -6.10 14.05 4.81
N GLU A 329 -5.06 13.27 5.10
CA GLU A 329 -4.19 12.63 4.11
C GLU A 329 -4.72 11.30 3.57
N GLY A 330 -5.87 10.80 4.04
CA GLY A 330 -6.51 9.63 3.46
C GLY A 330 -6.27 8.28 4.14
N PHE A 331 -5.53 8.28 5.24
CA PHE A 331 -5.16 7.12 6.06
C PHE A 331 -6.17 6.95 7.20
N TRP A 332 -7.43 6.75 6.84
CA TRP A 332 -8.57 6.85 7.77
C TRP A 332 -8.54 5.82 8.90
N ASP A 333 -8.13 4.59 8.62
CA ASP A 333 -8.01 3.53 9.63
C ASP A 333 -6.87 3.82 10.61
N THR A 334 -5.74 4.35 10.11
CA THR A 334 -4.64 4.82 10.96
C THR A 334 -5.12 5.96 11.86
N GLY A 335 -5.80 6.96 11.30
CA GLY A 335 -6.37 8.07 12.07
C GLY A 335 -7.34 7.59 13.16
N ARG A 336 -8.22 6.64 12.84
CA ARG A 336 -9.11 5.99 13.81
C ARG A 336 -8.32 5.33 14.94
N ASN A 337 -7.32 4.52 14.61
CA ASN A 337 -6.55 3.77 15.60
C ASN A 337 -5.73 4.71 16.50
N THR A 338 -5.20 5.81 15.96
CA THR A 338 -4.50 6.82 16.77
C THR A 338 -5.45 7.55 17.73
N ILE A 339 -6.71 7.82 17.35
CA ILE A 339 -7.73 8.33 18.30
C ILE A 339 -7.89 7.36 19.48
N LEU A 340 -8.04 6.07 19.19
CA LEU A 340 -8.25 5.06 20.23
C LEU A 340 -7.03 4.93 21.14
N TYR A 341 -5.82 4.98 20.58
CA TYR A 341 -4.59 5.02 21.34
C TYR A 341 -4.55 6.22 22.29
N LEU A 342 -4.79 7.44 21.78
CA LEU A 342 -4.75 8.66 22.60
C LEU A 342 -5.81 8.67 23.71
N ALA A 343 -6.97 8.04 23.49
CA ALA A 343 -8.03 7.94 24.49
C ALA A 343 -7.86 6.77 25.47
N ASP A 344 -6.93 5.85 25.21
CA ASP A 344 -6.71 4.67 26.05
C ASP A 344 -6.19 5.08 27.45
N PRO A 345 -6.77 4.57 28.56
CA PRO A 345 -6.29 4.82 29.91
C PRO A 345 -4.83 4.44 30.18
N GLY A 346 -4.27 3.51 29.41
CA GLY A 346 -2.87 3.10 29.47
C GLY A 346 -1.90 4.01 28.72
N THR A 347 -2.39 5.01 27.98
CA THR A 347 -1.51 5.93 27.25
C THR A 347 -0.88 6.94 28.20
N ALA A 348 0.45 6.91 28.27
CA ALA A 348 1.21 7.82 29.11
C ALA A 348 0.95 9.28 28.73
N ARG A 349 0.72 10.12 29.74
CA ARG A 349 0.43 11.56 29.60
C ARG A 349 -0.80 11.87 28.73
N ARG A 350 -1.76 10.95 28.58
CA ARG A 350 -3.02 11.21 27.85
C ARG A 350 -3.81 12.39 28.39
N GLU A 351 -3.58 12.76 29.65
CA GLU A 351 -4.20 13.90 30.29
C GLU A 351 -3.70 15.23 29.74
N TYR A 352 -2.55 15.28 29.04
CA TYR A 352 -2.02 16.53 28.47
C TYR A 352 -3.10 17.27 27.65
N PRO A 353 -3.38 18.57 27.90
CA PRO A 353 -4.58 19.24 27.39
C PRO A 353 -4.80 19.06 25.89
N GLU A 354 -3.72 19.21 25.11
CA GLU A 354 -3.73 19.12 23.66
C GLU A 354 -4.30 17.81 23.13
N VAL A 355 -4.09 16.69 23.84
CA VAL A 355 -4.60 15.36 23.44
C VAL A 355 -6.12 15.37 23.32
N SER A 356 -6.79 15.93 24.33
CA SER A 356 -8.25 15.92 24.39
C SER A 356 -8.88 16.80 23.30
N PHE A 357 -8.32 17.98 23.04
CA PHE A 357 -8.74 18.84 21.94
C PHE A 357 -8.42 18.23 20.57
N GLY A 358 -7.26 17.60 20.42
CA GLY A 358 -6.84 16.89 19.20
C GLY A 358 -7.78 15.74 18.84
N VAL A 359 -8.20 14.94 19.82
CA VAL A 359 -9.20 13.87 19.62
C VAL A 359 -10.56 14.44 19.18
N VAL A 360 -11.05 15.50 19.84
CA VAL A 360 -12.30 16.17 19.45
C VAL A 360 -12.22 16.69 18.01
N GLN A 361 -11.12 17.37 17.66
CA GLN A 361 -10.88 17.86 16.31
C GLN A 361 -10.82 16.71 15.29
N ALA A 362 -10.13 15.62 15.59
CA ALA A 362 -9.99 14.49 14.68
C ALA A 362 -11.32 13.77 14.40
N VAL A 363 -12.21 13.67 15.39
CA VAL A 363 -13.54 13.10 15.16
C VAL A 363 -14.38 14.03 14.27
N VAL A 364 -14.39 15.33 14.54
CA VAL A 364 -15.27 16.27 13.82
C VAL A 364 -14.74 16.64 12.42
N LEU A 365 -13.48 17.05 12.32
CA LEU A 365 -12.87 17.44 11.03
C LEU A 365 -12.33 16.24 10.26
N GLY A 366 -11.88 15.20 10.96
CA GLY A 366 -11.29 14.00 10.37
C GLY A 366 -12.37 13.02 9.93
N LEU A 367 -12.97 12.28 10.88
CA LEU A 367 -13.97 11.24 10.60
C LEU A 367 -15.25 11.79 9.97
N MET A 368 -15.86 12.81 10.58
CA MET A 368 -17.12 13.42 10.10
C MET A 368 -16.90 14.38 8.93
N GLY A 369 -15.63 14.70 8.61
CA GLY A 369 -15.25 15.55 7.48
C GLY A 369 -15.90 16.94 7.48
N VAL A 370 -16.24 17.48 8.66
CA VAL A 370 -16.89 18.77 8.78
C VAL A 370 -15.85 19.86 8.59
N SER A 371 -15.95 20.64 7.51
CA SER A 371 -15.01 21.72 7.22
C SER A 371 -15.73 22.93 6.60
N PRO A 372 -15.75 24.09 7.26
CA PRO A 372 -16.21 25.32 6.63
C PRO A 372 -15.28 25.78 5.52
N ILE A 373 -15.84 26.43 4.49
CA ILE A 373 -15.07 27.07 3.43
C ILE A 373 -14.83 28.54 3.84
N PRO A 374 -13.57 28.97 4.04
CA PRO A 374 -13.25 30.34 4.48
C PRO A 374 -13.89 31.42 3.61
N GLY A 375 -14.33 32.52 4.23
CA GLY A 375 -14.98 33.65 3.53
C GLY A 375 -16.39 33.37 3.01
N THR A 376 -16.92 32.16 3.20
CA THR A 376 -18.27 31.78 2.74
C THR A 376 -19.16 31.36 3.91
N ARG A 377 -20.45 31.14 3.65
CA ARG A 377 -21.37 30.48 4.60
C ARG A 377 -21.56 28.99 4.27
N THR A 378 -20.53 28.36 3.69
CA THR A 378 -20.58 26.96 3.24
C THR A 378 -19.86 26.04 4.22
N VAL A 379 -20.52 24.94 4.62
CA VAL A 379 -19.92 23.85 5.40
C VAL A 379 -19.89 22.58 4.56
N THR A 380 -18.73 21.93 4.46
CA THR A 380 -18.59 20.63 3.79
C THR A 380 -18.73 19.50 4.80
N THR A 381 -19.22 18.35 4.34
CA THR A 381 -19.18 17.10 5.10
C THR A 381 -18.70 15.97 4.20
N LEU A 382 -17.78 15.13 4.66
CA LEU A 382 -17.31 13.92 3.97
C LEU A 382 -17.13 12.80 5.00
N TYR A 383 -17.93 11.75 4.92
CA TYR A 383 -17.79 10.65 5.87
C TYR A 383 -16.55 9.79 5.53
N ARG A 384 -15.50 9.90 6.36
CA ARG A 384 -14.21 9.22 6.13
C ARG A 384 -14.15 7.87 6.84
N HIS A 385 -15.09 6.99 6.51
CA HIS A 385 -15.18 5.63 7.04
C HIS A 385 -15.29 4.60 5.89
N ARG A 386 -14.53 3.51 5.98
CA ARG A 386 -14.57 2.41 5.00
C ARG A 386 -15.53 1.32 5.50
N GLY A 387 -16.55 1.00 4.70
CA GLY A 387 -17.52 -0.06 5.01
C GLY A 387 -18.83 0.42 5.65
N PRO A 388 -19.68 -0.52 6.10
CA PRO A 388 -20.95 -0.17 6.73
C PRO A 388 -20.70 0.54 8.07
N GLY A 389 -21.52 1.53 8.37
CA GLY A 389 -21.44 2.28 9.62
C GLY A 389 -22.17 3.60 9.51
N SER A 390 -22.55 4.13 10.68
CA SER A 390 -23.20 5.43 10.79
C SER A 390 -22.57 6.22 11.93
N ALA A 391 -22.59 7.54 11.79
CA ALA A 391 -22.06 8.46 12.78
C ALA A 391 -22.83 9.78 12.72
N TRP A 392 -23.03 10.43 13.85
CA TRP A 392 -23.69 11.72 13.89
C TRP A 392 -23.14 12.64 14.97
N LEU A 393 -23.21 13.93 14.67
CA LEU A 393 -22.96 15.04 15.57
C LEU A 393 -24.27 15.75 15.84
N GLU A 394 -24.55 16.02 17.11
CA GLU A 394 -25.67 16.87 17.54
C GLU A 394 -25.10 18.14 18.17
N ASP A 395 -25.81 19.25 17.99
CA ASP A 395 -25.50 20.55 18.59
C ASP A 395 -24.09 21.09 18.25
N LEU A 396 -23.61 20.89 17.01
CA LEU A 396 -22.30 21.38 16.57
C LEU A 396 -22.34 22.90 16.28
N PRO A 397 -21.61 23.75 17.03
CA PRO A 397 -21.48 25.16 16.70
C PRO A 397 -20.54 25.35 15.50
N VAL A 398 -21.02 26.01 14.45
CA VAL A 398 -20.25 26.29 13.22
C VAL A 398 -20.88 27.45 12.43
N LEU A 399 -20.06 28.35 11.86
CA LEU A 399 -20.49 29.51 11.05
C LEU A 399 -21.56 30.40 11.72
N GLY A 400 -21.49 30.50 13.06
CA GLY A 400 -22.42 31.25 13.89
C GLY A 400 -23.84 30.68 13.91
N THR A 401 -23.99 29.40 13.60
CA THR A 401 -25.22 28.60 13.75
C THR A 401 -24.92 27.28 14.45
N THR A 402 -25.94 26.44 14.62
CA THR A 402 -25.84 25.11 15.22
C THR A 402 -26.36 24.08 14.23
N LEU A 403 -25.59 23.01 14.00
CA LEU A 403 -25.95 21.94 13.07
C LEU A 403 -26.02 20.58 13.77
N THR A 404 -26.98 19.76 13.35
CA THR A 404 -26.98 18.31 13.57
C THR A 404 -26.63 17.64 12.26
N ILE A 405 -25.55 16.86 12.24
CA ILE A 405 -24.99 16.22 11.04
C ILE A 405 -25.06 14.72 11.23
N ARG A 406 -25.64 13.99 10.29
CA ARG A 406 -25.75 12.52 10.35
C ARG A 406 -25.23 11.91 9.07
N HIS A 407 -24.22 11.05 9.18
CA HIS A 407 -23.84 10.11 8.16
C HIS A 407 -24.56 8.79 8.42
N LEU A 408 -25.53 8.45 7.58
CA LEU A 408 -26.30 7.21 7.68
C LEU A 408 -25.54 6.04 7.06
N SER A 409 -24.75 6.33 6.02
CA SER A 409 -23.80 5.42 5.37
C SER A 409 -22.75 6.25 4.61
N PRO A 410 -21.71 5.63 4.03
CA PRO A 410 -20.79 6.33 3.12
C PRO A 410 -21.46 6.97 1.88
N ARG A 411 -22.74 6.69 1.63
CA ARG A 411 -23.52 7.16 0.46
C ARG A 411 -24.74 7.99 0.84
N GLU A 412 -24.98 8.21 2.13
CA GLU A 412 -26.16 8.92 2.59
C GLU A 412 -25.85 9.75 3.82
N SER A 413 -26.16 11.04 3.74
CA SER A 413 -25.96 12.00 4.82
C SER A 413 -27.18 12.89 4.97
N SER A 414 -27.37 13.46 6.16
CA SER A 414 -28.38 14.49 6.41
C SER A 414 -27.83 15.56 7.34
N VAL A 415 -28.27 16.79 7.15
CA VAL A 415 -27.95 17.91 8.03
C VAL A 415 -29.23 18.64 8.38
N THR A 416 -29.38 18.96 9.66
CA THR A 416 -30.41 19.85 10.19
C THR A 416 -29.73 21.09 10.73
N ASN A 417 -30.18 22.27 10.29
CA ASN A 417 -29.76 23.54 10.86
C ASN A 417 -30.67 23.87 12.05
N THR A 418 -30.24 23.49 13.26
CA THR A 418 -30.97 23.74 14.50
C THR A 418 -30.75 25.14 15.06
N GLY A 419 -29.80 25.89 14.49
CA GLY A 419 -29.50 27.26 14.87
C GLY A 419 -30.29 28.32 14.10
N LYS A 420 -29.77 29.55 14.11
CA LYS A 420 -30.49 30.76 13.66
C LYS A 420 -30.01 31.34 12.34
N LYS A 421 -28.83 30.96 11.84
CA LYS A 421 -28.26 31.56 10.62
C LYS A 421 -28.27 30.55 9.48
N ARG A 422 -28.62 31.02 8.28
CA ARG A 422 -28.58 30.22 7.05
C ARG A 422 -27.16 29.74 6.75
N VAL A 423 -27.00 28.54 6.21
CA VAL A 423 -25.74 28.02 5.66
C VAL A 423 -25.98 27.36 4.31
N ILE A 424 -24.91 27.10 3.57
CA ILE A 424 -24.90 26.20 2.42
C ILE A 424 -24.19 24.93 2.88
N TRP A 425 -24.87 23.79 2.82
CA TRP A 425 -24.25 22.51 3.11
C TRP A 425 -23.76 21.88 1.82
N ARG A 426 -22.44 21.72 1.68
CA ARG A 426 -21.81 20.94 0.62
C ARG A 426 -21.70 19.48 1.07
N ALA A 427 -22.64 18.66 0.63
CA ALA A 427 -22.63 17.23 0.91
C ALA A 427 -21.64 16.53 -0.03
N GLN A 428 -20.50 16.07 0.50
CA GLN A 428 -19.47 15.37 -0.28
C GLN A 428 -19.53 13.86 -0.03
N PHE A 429 -19.27 13.09 -1.09
CA PHE A 429 -19.22 11.63 -1.06
C PHE A 429 -17.98 11.15 -1.82
N SER A 430 -17.25 10.21 -1.22
CA SER A 430 -16.12 9.56 -1.88
C SER A 430 -16.64 8.67 -3.01
N GLY A 431 -16.17 8.91 -4.23
CA GLY A 431 -16.55 8.20 -5.44
C GLY A 431 -17.14 9.10 -6.53
N LEU A 432 -17.26 8.53 -7.73
CA LEU A 432 -17.87 9.16 -8.90
C LEU A 432 -19.38 8.92 -8.92
N TYR A 433 -20.14 9.98 -8.74
CA TYR A 433 -21.60 9.99 -8.81
C TYR A 433 -22.02 11.09 -9.78
N THR A 434 -22.90 10.77 -10.73
CA THR A 434 -23.40 11.76 -11.71
C THR A 434 -24.58 12.57 -11.18
N SER A 435 -25.28 12.04 -10.16
CA SER A 435 -26.43 12.68 -9.54
C SER A 435 -26.54 12.32 -8.06
N ALA A 436 -27.20 13.19 -7.30
CA ALA A 436 -27.53 12.98 -5.90
C ALA A 436 -29.01 13.28 -5.66
N ARG A 437 -29.66 12.45 -4.86
CA ARG A 437 -31.03 12.65 -4.40
C ARG A 437 -31.03 13.57 -3.19
N VAL A 438 -31.62 14.76 -3.30
CA VAL A 438 -31.80 15.73 -2.22
C VAL A 438 -33.28 15.79 -1.85
N GLY A 439 -33.66 15.16 -0.74
CA GLY A 439 -35.07 14.93 -0.40
C GLY A 439 -35.79 14.15 -1.51
N ALA A 440 -36.82 14.75 -2.12
CA ALA A 440 -37.55 14.15 -3.25
C ALA A 440 -36.98 14.52 -4.64
N LYS A 441 -35.98 15.40 -4.72
CA LYS A 441 -35.43 15.92 -5.99
C LYS A 441 -34.12 15.23 -6.35
N MET A 442 -33.88 14.99 -7.64
CA MET A 442 -32.58 14.57 -8.16
C MET A 442 -31.82 15.79 -8.68
N LEU A 443 -30.60 16.00 -8.20
CA LEU A 443 -29.70 17.08 -8.64
C LEU A 443 -28.46 16.49 -9.31
N PRO A 444 -27.88 17.15 -10.34
CA PRO A 444 -26.58 16.77 -10.87
C PRO A 444 -25.50 16.97 -9.80
N ALA A 445 -24.60 16.00 -9.66
CA ALA A 445 -23.48 16.13 -8.73
C ALA A 445 -22.30 16.81 -9.44
N GLN A 446 -21.64 17.73 -8.73
CA GLN A 446 -20.35 18.28 -9.13
C GLN A 446 -19.24 17.33 -8.69
N ARG A 447 -18.07 17.40 -9.31
CA ARG A 447 -16.94 16.51 -9.03
C ARG A 447 -15.62 17.24 -9.00
N PHE A 448 -14.73 16.76 -8.16
CA PHE A 448 -13.31 17.09 -8.22
C PHE A 448 -12.50 15.85 -7.83
N THR A 449 -11.26 15.81 -8.28
CA THR A 449 -10.30 14.78 -7.87
C THR A 449 -9.41 15.40 -6.81
N ASP A 450 -9.24 14.73 -5.68
CA ASP A 450 -8.34 15.20 -4.63
C ASP A 450 -6.87 14.98 -4.99
N LYS A 451 -5.95 15.47 -4.15
CA LYS A 451 -4.50 15.34 -4.39
C LYS A 451 -4.01 13.88 -4.47
N TRP A 452 -4.82 12.91 -4.06
CA TRP A 452 -4.52 11.48 -4.11
C TRP A 452 -5.11 10.77 -5.33
N GLY A 453 -5.71 11.51 -6.28
CA GLY A 453 -6.36 10.91 -7.44
C GLY A 453 -7.72 10.30 -7.10
N ARG A 454 -8.30 10.59 -5.93
CA ARG A 454 -9.61 10.05 -5.53
C ARG A 454 -10.70 11.02 -5.96
N ASP A 455 -11.72 10.48 -6.59
CA ASP A 455 -12.85 11.27 -7.02
C ASP A 455 -13.80 11.55 -5.85
N ILE A 456 -14.17 12.82 -5.69
CA ILE A 456 -15.17 13.28 -4.73
C ILE A 456 -16.32 13.90 -5.52
N SER A 457 -17.53 13.41 -5.28
CA SER A 457 -18.75 14.03 -5.81
C SER A 457 -19.46 14.83 -4.73
N TYR A 458 -20.07 15.96 -5.10
CA TYR A 458 -20.79 16.80 -4.14
C TYR A 458 -21.99 17.52 -4.73
N VAL A 459 -22.89 17.94 -3.84
CA VAL A 459 -23.97 18.89 -4.12
C VAL A 459 -24.04 19.95 -3.03
N ASP A 460 -24.36 21.18 -3.42
CA ASP A 460 -24.54 22.30 -2.51
C ASP A 460 -26.04 22.47 -2.21
N VAL A 461 -26.40 22.42 -0.92
CA VAL A 461 -27.77 22.46 -0.42
C VAL A 461 -27.93 23.64 0.55
N PRO A 462 -28.64 24.70 0.17
CA PRO A 462 -28.96 25.78 1.10
C PRO A 462 -29.85 25.29 2.25
N LEU A 463 -29.54 25.71 3.48
CA LEU A 463 -30.29 25.37 4.70
C LEU A 463 -30.56 26.62 5.53
N ASP A 464 -31.82 27.06 5.55
CA ASP A 464 -32.29 28.10 6.47
C ASP A 464 -32.43 27.57 7.90
N ALA A 465 -32.65 28.47 8.86
CA ALA A 465 -32.88 28.10 10.26
C ALA A 465 -34.08 27.13 10.39
N GLY A 466 -33.89 26.04 11.14
CA GLY A 466 -34.89 25.00 11.35
C GLY A 466 -35.05 23.99 10.20
N GLN A 467 -34.38 24.18 9.07
CA GLN A 467 -34.50 23.27 7.93
C GLN A 467 -33.61 22.03 8.08
N GLN A 468 -34.05 20.93 7.48
CA GLN A 468 -33.30 19.71 7.30
C GLN A 468 -33.21 19.35 5.82
N ALA A 469 -32.07 18.81 5.41
CA ALA A 469 -31.93 18.12 4.13
C ALA A 469 -31.23 16.78 4.30
N SER A 470 -31.56 15.84 3.41
CA SER A 470 -30.86 14.57 3.25
C SER A 470 -30.37 14.45 1.82
N VAL A 471 -29.13 14.00 1.66
CA VAL A 471 -28.50 13.74 0.38
C VAL A 471 -28.08 12.29 0.30
N GLN A 472 -28.51 11.60 -0.75
CA GLN A 472 -28.10 10.24 -1.05
C GLN A 472 -27.51 10.16 -2.45
N VAL A 473 -26.39 9.48 -2.59
CA VAL A 473 -25.78 9.18 -3.88
C VAL A 473 -25.97 7.71 -4.23
N SER A 474 -26.22 7.44 -5.50
CA SER A 474 -26.28 6.10 -6.05
C SER A 474 -25.35 6.02 -7.25
N GLN A 475 -24.45 5.04 -7.27
CA GLN A 475 -23.66 4.76 -8.46
C GLN A 475 -24.57 4.04 -9.45
N VAL A 476 -24.74 4.63 -10.63
CA VAL A 476 -25.30 3.89 -11.77
C VAL A 476 -24.29 2.80 -12.14
N GLY A 477 -24.75 1.55 -12.20
CA GLY A 477 -23.88 0.41 -12.51
C GLY A 477 -22.99 -0.04 -11.34
N LEU A 478 -23.36 0.21 -10.09
CA LEU A 478 -22.77 -0.49 -8.95
C LEU A 478 -23.49 -1.81 -8.71
N VAL A 479 -22.71 -2.86 -8.54
CA VAL A 479 -23.13 -4.12 -7.95
C VAL A 479 -22.46 -4.23 -6.57
N SER A 480 -23.25 -4.48 -5.52
CA SER A 480 -22.71 -4.72 -4.17
C SER A 480 -22.96 -6.16 -3.76
N VAL A 481 -21.94 -6.78 -3.17
CA VAL A 481 -22.05 -8.11 -2.58
C VAL A 481 -22.50 -7.97 -1.13
N VAL A 482 -23.59 -8.66 -0.78
CA VAL A 482 -24.06 -8.77 0.61
C VAL A 482 -24.01 -10.24 0.99
N THR A 483 -23.18 -10.55 1.98
CA THR A 483 -22.99 -11.91 2.51
C THR A 483 -23.20 -11.92 4.01
N ASP A 484 -23.70 -13.04 4.52
CA ASP A 484 -23.72 -13.36 5.94
C ASP A 484 -22.37 -14.03 6.28
N PRO A 485 -21.53 -13.46 7.18
CA PRO A 485 -20.22 -14.01 7.50
C PRO A 485 -20.23 -15.45 8.02
N LEU A 486 -21.39 -15.95 8.46
CA LEU A 486 -21.55 -17.32 8.98
C LEU A 486 -22.03 -18.32 7.93
N LYS A 487 -22.14 -17.92 6.65
CA LYS A 487 -22.68 -18.75 5.56
C LYS A 487 -21.78 -18.74 4.34
N ASN A 488 -21.92 -19.78 3.53
CA ASN A 488 -21.27 -19.89 2.22
C ASN A 488 -21.65 -18.69 1.32
N GLY A 489 -20.66 -17.85 1.01
CA GLY A 489 -20.80 -16.67 0.17
C GLY A 489 -20.77 -16.93 -1.34
N SER A 490 -20.43 -18.15 -1.79
CA SER A 490 -20.24 -18.48 -3.21
C SER A 490 -21.46 -18.14 -4.08
N PRO A 491 -22.72 -18.46 -3.69
CA PRO A 491 -23.88 -18.10 -4.50
C PRO A 491 -24.08 -16.59 -4.64
N ALA A 492 -23.79 -15.81 -3.60
CA ALA A 492 -23.93 -14.36 -3.61
C ALA A 492 -22.88 -13.71 -4.51
N LEU A 493 -21.64 -14.18 -4.43
CA LEU A 493 -20.54 -13.68 -5.25
C LEU A 493 -20.74 -14.02 -6.73
N LYS A 494 -21.18 -15.25 -7.04
CA LYS A 494 -21.59 -15.67 -8.39
C LYS A 494 -22.66 -14.73 -8.96
N LYS A 495 -23.75 -14.50 -8.23
CA LYS A 495 -24.85 -13.64 -8.67
C LYS A 495 -24.39 -12.20 -8.93
N ALA A 496 -23.51 -11.68 -8.07
CA ALA A 496 -22.95 -10.34 -8.24
C ALA A 496 -22.07 -10.25 -9.49
N ALA A 497 -21.23 -11.25 -9.74
CA ALA A 497 -20.40 -11.31 -10.94
C ALA A 497 -21.24 -11.37 -12.23
N GLU A 498 -22.33 -12.16 -12.24
CA GLU A 498 -23.27 -12.22 -13.35
C GLU A 498 -23.93 -10.85 -13.63
N ALA A 499 -24.22 -10.08 -12.58
CA ALA A 499 -24.79 -8.73 -12.67
C ALA A 499 -23.79 -7.67 -13.16
N CYS A 500 -22.50 -8.00 -13.31
CA CYS A 500 -21.48 -7.04 -13.72
C CYS A 500 -21.50 -6.72 -15.23
N LYS A 501 -22.28 -7.43 -16.05
CA LYS A 501 -22.46 -7.14 -17.48
C LYS A 501 -23.20 -5.81 -17.65
N GLY A 502 -22.46 -4.71 -17.77
CA GLY A 502 -22.97 -3.33 -17.83
C GLY A 502 -22.77 -2.52 -16.54
N ALA A 503 -22.18 -3.12 -15.51
CA ALA A 503 -21.73 -2.43 -14.31
C ALA A 503 -20.41 -1.70 -14.55
N ARG A 504 -20.14 -0.69 -13.73
CA ARG A 504 -18.85 0.03 -13.67
C ARG A 504 -18.08 -0.32 -12.41
N VAL A 505 -18.77 -0.68 -11.34
CA VAL A 505 -18.14 -1.04 -10.06
C VAL A 505 -18.79 -2.29 -9.48
N LEU A 506 -17.95 -3.22 -9.02
CA LEU A 506 -18.32 -4.31 -8.13
C LEU A 506 -17.70 -4.02 -6.75
N SER A 507 -18.53 -3.76 -5.74
CA SER A 507 -18.06 -3.51 -4.38
C SER A 507 -18.22 -4.75 -3.52
N LEU A 508 -17.10 -5.20 -2.95
CA LEU A 508 -17.07 -6.19 -1.89
C LEU A 508 -17.33 -5.54 -0.52
N PRO A 509 -17.83 -6.30 0.47
CA PRO A 509 -18.38 -5.74 1.71
C PRO A 509 -17.34 -5.25 2.73
N GLY A 510 -16.03 -5.40 2.47
CA GLY A 510 -15.01 -5.40 3.53
C GLY A 510 -15.05 -6.70 4.35
N GLY A 511 -14.26 -6.80 5.41
CA GLY A 511 -14.31 -7.94 6.35
C GLY A 511 -13.88 -9.27 5.73
N ARG A 512 -14.62 -10.36 5.97
CA ARG A 512 -14.32 -11.74 5.53
C ARG A 512 -15.53 -12.35 4.80
N ILE A 513 -15.27 -13.14 3.76
CA ILE A 513 -16.24 -13.99 3.06
C ILE A 513 -15.67 -15.41 2.94
N ASP A 514 -16.41 -16.40 3.43
CA ASP A 514 -16.06 -17.80 3.29
C ASP A 514 -16.76 -18.41 2.06
N LEU A 515 -15.99 -19.11 1.22
CA LEU A 515 -16.39 -19.55 -0.12
C LEU A 515 -16.07 -21.04 -0.31
N TRP A 516 -17.05 -21.79 -0.77
CA TRP A 516 -16.94 -23.23 -1.07
C TRP A 516 -17.16 -23.52 -2.57
N PRO A 517 -16.66 -24.67 -3.08
CA PRO A 517 -16.97 -25.20 -4.40
C PRO A 517 -18.47 -25.27 -4.66
N GLU A 518 -19.25 -25.66 -3.66
CA GLU A 518 -20.71 -25.65 -3.70
C GLU A 518 -21.24 -24.23 -3.89
N GLY A 519 -22.01 -24.02 -4.94
CA GLY A 519 -22.60 -22.71 -5.26
C GLY A 519 -21.66 -21.74 -6.00
N SER A 520 -20.40 -22.10 -6.22
CA SER A 520 -19.46 -21.34 -7.05
C SER A 520 -19.68 -21.54 -8.55
N VAL A 521 -18.95 -20.80 -9.39
CA VAL A 521 -18.94 -21.02 -10.83
C VAL A 521 -18.09 -22.25 -11.15
N GLN A 522 -18.58 -23.12 -12.03
CA GLN A 522 -17.85 -24.26 -12.56
C GLN A 522 -17.56 -24.06 -14.05
N LYS A 523 -16.30 -24.16 -14.45
CA LYS A 523 -15.86 -24.01 -15.85
C LYS A 523 -14.82 -25.06 -16.20
N GLU A 524 -14.90 -25.62 -17.39
CA GLU A 524 -13.79 -26.36 -17.96
C GLU A 524 -12.71 -25.37 -18.40
N LEU A 525 -11.53 -25.41 -17.77
CA LEU A 525 -10.43 -24.51 -18.05
C LEU A 525 -9.13 -25.29 -18.31
N TYR A 526 -8.47 -24.92 -19.40
CA TYR A 526 -7.15 -25.39 -19.80
C TYR A 526 -6.16 -24.25 -19.53
N ILE A 527 -5.34 -24.44 -18.50
CA ILE A 527 -4.39 -23.46 -17.95
C ILE A 527 -2.98 -23.92 -18.30
N SER A 528 -2.21 -23.09 -19.02
CA SER A 528 -0.79 -23.34 -19.32
C SER A 528 -0.03 -23.76 -18.06
N ASN A 529 0.84 -24.76 -18.18
CA ASN A 529 1.71 -25.26 -17.11
C ASN A 529 0.97 -25.87 -15.90
N ALA A 530 -0.36 -26.04 -15.99
CA ALA A 530 -1.22 -26.66 -14.98
C ALA A 530 -2.32 -27.55 -15.61
N THR A 531 -2.20 -27.87 -16.90
CA THR A 531 -3.11 -28.78 -17.59
C THR A 531 -2.45 -30.15 -17.71
N GLU A 532 -2.48 -30.91 -16.64
CA GLU A 532 -1.89 -32.26 -16.58
C GLU A 532 -2.94 -33.35 -16.90
N ASP A 533 -2.48 -34.59 -17.13
CA ASP A 533 -3.28 -35.83 -17.28
C ASP A 533 -4.58 -35.70 -18.11
N ASP A 534 -4.55 -36.17 -19.36
CA ASP A 534 -5.69 -36.11 -20.28
C ASP A 534 -6.95 -36.89 -19.80
N THR A 535 -6.82 -37.75 -18.77
CA THR A 535 -7.93 -38.55 -18.22
C THR A 535 -8.72 -37.85 -17.11
N LEU A 536 -8.14 -36.84 -16.46
CA LEU A 536 -8.78 -36.15 -15.33
C LEU A 536 -9.64 -34.96 -15.80
N PRO A 537 -10.77 -34.66 -15.12
CA PRO A 537 -11.61 -33.51 -15.45
C PRO A 537 -10.84 -32.19 -15.37
N LYS A 538 -11.13 -31.28 -16.29
CA LYS A 538 -10.58 -29.92 -16.31
C LYS A 538 -11.56 -28.88 -15.75
N ILE A 539 -12.59 -29.34 -15.04
CA ILE A 539 -13.56 -28.49 -14.35
C ILE A 539 -12.89 -27.84 -13.14
N LYS A 540 -12.96 -26.51 -13.07
CA LYS A 540 -12.48 -25.69 -11.96
C LYS A 540 -13.65 -24.99 -11.29
N HIS A 541 -13.59 -24.91 -9.97
CA HIS A 541 -14.49 -24.08 -9.16
C HIS A 541 -13.87 -22.70 -8.98
N ILE A 542 -14.62 -21.64 -9.26
CA ILE A 542 -14.12 -20.27 -9.29
C ILE A 542 -14.94 -19.42 -8.33
N ALA A 543 -14.26 -18.81 -7.37
CA ALA A 543 -14.88 -17.96 -6.35
C ALA A 543 -15.48 -16.68 -6.97
N LEU A 544 -14.66 -15.86 -7.65
CA LEU A 544 -15.12 -14.71 -8.44
C LEU A 544 -14.79 -14.90 -9.92
N CYS A 545 -15.80 -15.21 -10.75
CA CYS A 545 -15.62 -15.38 -12.18
C CYS A 545 -16.21 -14.19 -12.96
N LEU A 546 -15.37 -13.39 -13.61
CA LEU A 546 -15.80 -12.35 -14.54
C LEU A 546 -15.54 -12.83 -15.97
N GLU A 547 -16.60 -12.91 -16.78
CA GLU A 547 -16.54 -13.43 -18.14
C GLU A 547 -17.25 -12.48 -19.10
N ASN A 548 -16.54 -12.03 -20.15
CA ASN A 548 -17.01 -11.02 -21.11
C ASN A 548 -17.47 -9.72 -20.42
N VAL A 549 -16.69 -9.25 -19.43
CA VAL A 549 -16.94 -8.01 -18.70
C VAL A 549 -15.96 -6.93 -19.15
N HIS A 550 -16.45 -5.70 -19.28
CA HIS A 550 -15.66 -4.58 -19.78
C HIS A 550 -15.81 -3.35 -18.89
N HIS A 551 -14.72 -2.61 -18.67
CA HIS A 551 -14.69 -1.34 -17.93
C HIS A 551 -15.24 -1.45 -16.49
N LEU A 552 -14.77 -2.42 -15.73
CA LEU A 552 -15.19 -2.69 -14.36
C LEU A 552 -14.05 -2.43 -13.37
N VAL A 553 -14.36 -1.73 -12.28
CA VAL A 553 -13.52 -1.69 -11.08
C VAL A 553 -14.12 -2.60 -10.01
N VAL A 554 -13.35 -3.58 -9.54
CA VAL A 554 -13.68 -4.36 -8.34
C VAL A 554 -13.04 -3.67 -7.14
N GLU A 555 -13.87 -3.08 -6.28
CA GLU A 555 -13.45 -2.45 -5.02
C GLU A 555 -13.51 -3.49 -3.91
N GLY A 556 -12.33 -4.00 -3.52
CA GLY A 556 -12.21 -5.07 -2.54
C GLY A 556 -12.41 -4.61 -1.09
N HIS A 557 -12.13 -3.35 -0.75
CA HIS A 557 -12.21 -2.83 0.63
C HIS A 557 -11.47 -3.68 1.68
N HIS A 558 -10.33 -4.26 1.30
CA HIS A 558 -9.57 -5.25 2.07
C HIS A 558 -10.38 -6.47 2.52
N THR A 559 -11.45 -6.82 1.79
CA THR A 559 -12.19 -8.08 2.00
C THR A 559 -11.22 -9.25 1.90
N LEU A 560 -11.27 -10.14 2.89
CA LEU A 560 -10.62 -11.44 2.90
C LEU A 560 -11.56 -12.50 2.33
N LEU A 561 -11.23 -13.04 1.15
CA LEU A 561 -11.87 -14.24 0.61
C LEU A 561 -11.16 -15.46 1.20
N VAL A 562 -11.89 -16.28 1.96
CA VAL A 562 -11.38 -17.54 2.49
C VAL A 562 -11.98 -18.69 1.72
N LEU A 563 -11.12 -19.42 1.02
CA LEU A 563 -11.51 -20.55 0.18
C LEU A 563 -11.46 -21.85 0.98
N HIS A 564 -12.50 -22.68 0.81
CA HIS A 564 -12.63 -23.99 1.43
C HIS A 564 -12.53 -25.07 0.36
N GLY A 565 -11.46 -25.87 0.37
CA GLY A 565 -11.19 -26.85 -0.68
C GLY A 565 -10.56 -26.25 -1.96
N LYS A 566 -10.46 -27.05 -3.02
CA LYS A 566 -9.72 -26.67 -4.24
C LYS A 566 -10.51 -25.70 -5.13
N MET A 567 -10.13 -24.43 -5.16
CA MET A 567 -10.79 -23.38 -5.96
C MET A 567 -9.78 -22.44 -6.62
N VAL A 568 -10.18 -21.82 -7.75
CA VAL A 568 -9.57 -20.59 -8.29
C VAL A 568 -10.16 -19.41 -7.53
N SER A 569 -9.32 -18.51 -7.03
CA SER A 569 -9.75 -17.35 -6.23
C SER A 569 -10.57 -16.39 -7.07
N PHE A 570 -10.04 -15.99 -8.23
CA PHE A 570 -10.78 -15.26 -9.23
C PHE A 570 -10.26 -15.51 -10.64
N ALA A 571 -11.17 -15.45 -11.61
CA ALA A 571 -10.85 -15.61 -13.02
C ALA A 571 -11.41 -14.45 -13.86
N LEU A 572 -10.59 -13.94 -14.78
CA LEU A 572 -10.95 -12.95 -15.80
C LEU A 572 -10.89 -13.62 -17.17
N LEU A 573 -12.05 -13.90 -17.75
CA LEU A 573 -12.18 -14.61 -19.02
C LEU A 573 -12.70 -13.64 -20.08
N HIS A 574 -11.93 -13.39 -21.13
CA HIS A 574 -12.34 -12.51 -22.24
C HIS A 574 -12.76 -11.09 -21.80
N CYS A 575 -12.10 -10.54 -20.80
CA CYS A 575 -12.44 -9.23 -20.24
C CYS A 575 -11.59 -8.10 -20.82
N SER A 576 -12.06 -6.86 -20.70
CA SER A 576 -11.21 -5.69 -20.98
C SER A 576 -11.37 -4.55 -19.99
N ASP A 577 -10.28 -3.83 -19.74
CA ASP A 577 -10.29 -2.63 -18.89
C ASP A 577 -10.82 -2.94 -17.49
N ILE A 578 -10.19 -3.93 -16.84
CA ILE A 578 -10.57 -4.41 -15.51
C ILE A 578 -9.54 -3.93 -14.49
N THR A 579 -10.01 -3.40 -13.37
CA THR A 579 -9.15 -3.10 -12.23
C THR A 579 -9.67 -3.79 -10.97
N ILE A 580 -8.86 -4.58 -10.29
CA ILE A 580 -9.18 -5.16 -8.97
C ILE A 580 -8.29 -4.48 -7.93
N LYS A 581 -8.90 -3.93 -6.87
CA LYS A 581 -8.19 -3.18 -5.82
C LYS A 581 -8.46 -3.73 -4.43
N ASP A 582 -7.45 -3.67 -3.57
CA ASP A 582 -7.57 -3.86 -2.12
C ASP A 582 -8.28 -5.17 -1.75
N LEU A 583 -7.78 -6.31 -2.23
CA LEU A 583 -8.38 -7.63 -2.03
C LEU A 583 -7.40 -8.57 -1.32
N ARG A 584 -7.91 -9.42 -0.43
CA ARG A 584 -7.09 -10.44 0.25
C ARG A 584 -7.67 -11.82 0.00
N VAL A 585 -6.81 -12.82 -0.15
CA VAL A 585 -7.23 -14.20 -0.34
C VAL A 585 -6.42 -15.12 0.57
N ASP A 586 -7.10 -16.06 1.22
CA ASP A 586 -6.48 -17.15 1.95
C ASP A 586 -7.33 -18.43 1.80
N TYR A 587 -6.84 -19.53 2.37
CA TYR A 587 -7.59 -20.77 2.49
C TYR A 587 -7.80 -21.08 3.96
N ASP A 588 -8.97 -21.65 4.27
CA ASP A 588 -9.24 -22.18 5.61
C ASP A 588 -8.28 -23.34 5.93
N ARG A 589 -8.06 -24.19 4.93
CA ARG A 589 -7.13 -25.30 4.96
C ARG A 589 -6.33 -25.32 3.66
N PRO A 590 -5.11 -24.76 3.63
CA PRO A 590 -4.22 -24.83 2.47
C PRO A 590 -4.03 -26.27 1.99
N THR A 591 -3.83 -26.47 0.69
CA THR A 591 -3.53 -27.80 0.11
C THR A 591 -2.09 -28.27 0.36
N MET A 592 -1.36 -27.55 1.22
CA MET A 592 -0.02 -27.85 1.67
C MET A 592 -0.01 -27.97 3.19
N SER A 593 0.86 -28.83 3.70
CA SER A 593 1.05 -29.05 5.15
C SER A 593 2.45 -28.65 5.57
N GLU A 594 2.60 -28.22 6.82
CA GLU A 594 3.88 -27.83 7.40
C GLU A 594 4.12 -28.60 8.70
N MET A 595 5.35 -29.09 8.87
CA MET A 595 5.78 -29.82 10.06
C MET A 595 7.13 -29.27 10.54
N THR A 596 7.20 -28.80 11.78
CA THR A 596 8.46 -28.36 12.39
C THR A 596 9.15 -29.53 13.07
N ILE A 597 10.40 -29.81 12.71
CA ILE A 597 11.21 -30.87 13.31
C ILE A 597 11.63 -30.43 14.73
N GLN A 598 11.19 -31.16 15.76
CA GLN A 598 11.59 -30.90 17.14
C GLN A 598 12.86 -31.65 17.51
N SER A 599 12.92 -32.92 17.14
CA SER A 599 14.13 -33.73 17.28
C SER A 599 14.14 -34.85 16.24
N ILE A 600 15.33 -35.27 15.87
CA ILE A 600 15.55 -36.40 14.96
C ILE A 600 16.68 -37.27 15.49
N ARG A 601 16.46 -38.59 15.46
CA ARG A 601 17.43 -39.63 15.79
C ARG A 601 17.41 -40.66 14.65
N PRO A 602 18.41 -41.55 14.51
CA PRO A 602 18.44 -42.52 13.43
C PRO A 602 17.20 -43.42 13.34
N ASP A 603 16.48 -43.62 14.46
CA ASP A 603 15.33 -44.52 14.59
C ASP A 603 13.97 -43.82 14.76
N GLN A 604 13.94 -42.48 14.84
CA GLN A 604 12.69 -41.73 15.02
C GLN A 604 12.82 -40.23 14.73
N ALA A 605 11.71 -39.62 14.38
CA ALA A 605 11.54 -38.17 14.27
C ALA A 605 10.33 -37.70 15.08
N ASP A 606 10.49 -36.59 15.77
CA ASP A 606 9.45 -35.93 16.56
C ASP A 606 9.19 -34.56 15.96
N VAL A 607 7.93 -34.29 15.62
CA VAL A 607 7.53 -33.10 14.88
C VAL A 607 6.32 -32.42 15.50
N LEU A 608 6.23 -31.10 15.30
CA LEU A 608 5.02 -30.31 15.52
C LEU A 608 4.33 -30.05 14.18
N ILE A 609 3.11 -30.52 14.05
CA ILE A 609 2.26 -30.23 12.90
C ILE A 609 1.66 -28.82 13.05
N HIS A 610 1.80 -27.98 12.03
CA HIS A 610 1.24 -26.63 12.04
C HIS A 610 -0.29 -26.68 12.25
N PRO A 611 -0.91 -25.77 13.02
CA PRO A 611 -2.36 -25.83 13.32
C PRO A 611 -3.25 -25.84 12.07
N ASP A 612 -2.85 -25.14 11.01
CA ASP A 612 -3.55 -25.14 9.72
C ASP A 612 -3.41 -26.47 8.94
N SER A 613 -2.65 -27.45 9.44
CA SER A 613 -2.43 -28.75 8.81
C SER A 613 -3.28 -29.84 9.47
N ARG A 614 -4.43 -30.17 8.84
CA ARG A 614 -5.26 -31.31 9.26
C ARG A 614 -4.64 -32.63 8.82
N TYR A 615 -4.57 -33.59 9.74
CA TYR A 615 -4.06 -34.93 9.49
C TYR A 615 -4.86 -36.00 10.24
N ARG A 616 -4.69 -37.26 9.81
CA ARG A 616 -5.13 -38.46 10.52
C ARG A 616 -4.02 -39.51 10.47
N ILE A 617 -3.97 -40.38 11.46
CA ILE A 617 -3.10 -41.56 11.47
C ILE A 617 -3.99 -42.79 11.29
N ASP A 618 -3.72 -43.62 10.28
CA ASP A 618 -4.50 -44.84 10.05
C ASP A 618 -4.10 -46.00 10.97
N SER A 619 -4.80 -47.13 10.87
CA SER A 619 -4.52 -48.31 11.69
C SER A 619 -3.14 -48.95 11.43
N ALA A 620 -2.53 -48.67 10.28
CA ALA A 620 -1.15 -49.06 9.99
C ALA A 620 -0.11 -48.07 10.52
N GLY A 621 -0.55 -46.98 11.17
CA GLY A 621 0.29 -45.92 11.69
C GLY A 621 0.82 -44.98 10.60
N ARG A 622 0.10 -44.81 9.48
CA ARG A 622 0.52 -43.89 8.40
C ARG A 622 -0.19 -42.56 8.56
N ILE A 623 0.55 -41.46 8.42
CA ILE A 623 -0.03 -40.11 8.41
C ILE A 623 -0.66 -39.80 7.05
N HIS A 624 -1.84 -39.19 7.07
CA HIS A 624 -2.55 -38.70 5.88
C HIS A 624 -2.97 -37.25 6.12
N PHE A 625 -2.54 -36.35 5.25
CA PHE A 625 -2.99 -34.96 5.26
C PHE A 625 -4.24 -34.80 4.40
N TYR A 626 -5.20 -34.02 4.89
CA TYR A 626 -6.47 -33.83 4.20
C TYR A 626 -7.06 -32.43 4.40
N GLY A 627 -8.08 -32.13 3.60
CA GLY A 627 -8.94 -30.97 3.70
C GLY A 627 -10.24 -31.21 2.96
N ASP A 628 -11.03 -30.15 2.78
CA ASP A 628 -12.36 -30.26 2.18
C ASP A 628 -12.27 -30.71 0.72
N GLY A 629 -12.70 -31.94 0.44
CA GLY A 629 -12.71 -32.52 -0.91
C GLY A 629 -11.35 -33.01 -1.43
N TRP A 630 -10.30 -33.07 -0.61
CA TRP A 630 -8.98 -33.55 -1.03
C TRP A 630 -8.18 -34.22 0.09
N GLU A 631 -7.28 -35.11 -0.30
CA GLU A 631 -6.23 -35.70 0.55
C GLU A 631 -4.92 -35.76 -0.24
N THR A 632 -3.79 -35.62 0.43
CA THR A 632 -2.47 -35.75 -0.19
C THR A 632 -2.19 -37.21 -0.52
N ARG A 633 -1.91 -37.53 -1.78
CA ARG A 633 -1.66 -38.91 -2.23
C ARG A 633 -0.20 -39.16 -2.56
N ASP A 634 0.41 -38.18 -3.20
CA ASP A 634 1.84 -38.15 -3.47
C ASP A 634 2.49 -37.00 -2.71
N PHE A 635 3.81 -37.08 -2.52
CA PHE A 635 4.52 -36.20 -1.60
C PHE A 635 5.70 -35.55 -2.29
N HIS A 636 5.59 -34.25 -2.51
CA HIS A 636 6.69 -33.36 -2.85
C HIS A 636 6.99 -32.48 -1.64
N THR A 637 8.28 -32.36 -1.31
CA THR A 637 8.69 -31.73 -0.05
C THR A 637 9.88 -30.80 -0.21
N ILE A 638 9.77 -29.66 0.47
CA ILE A 638 10.83 -28.67 0.62
C ILE A 638 11.06 -28.50 2.12
N VAL A 639 12.32 -28.31 2.50
CA VAL A 639 12.68 -27.92 3.86
C VAL A 639 13.04 -26.45 3.86
N TYR A 640 12.41 -25.69 4.74
CA TYR A 640 12.86 -24.35 5.10
C TYR A 640 13.71 -24.44 6.37
N ASP A 641 14.94 -23.92 6.30
CA ASP A 641 15.80 -23.71 7.47
C ASP A 641 15.62 -22.26 7.96
N PRO A 642 15.00 -22.03 9.14
CA PRO A 642 14.84 -20.68 9.67
C PRO A 642 16.14 -20.00 10.07
N ALA A 643 17.19 -20.75 10.41
CA ALA A 643 18.48 -20.17 10.83
C ALA A 643 19.28 -19.65 9.63
N GLY A 644 19.32 -20.44 8.56
CA GLY A 644 19.91 -20.06 7.29
C GLY A 644 19.01 -19.20 6.41
N GLU A 645 17.70 -19.14 6.69
CA GLU A 645 16.66 -18.55 5.81
C GLU A 645 16.68 -19.12 4.37
N THR A 646 17.04 -20.39 4.21
CA THR A 646 17.16 -21.08 2.93
C THR A 646 16.09 -22.16 2.75
N MET A 647 15.84 -22.53 1.50
CA MET A 647 14.97 -23.65 1.14
C MET A 647 15.73 -24.67 0.31
N ARG A 648 15.48 -25.96 0.55
CA ARG A 648 16.09 -27.06 -0.23
C ARG A 648 15.13 -28.20 -0.47
N TYR A 649 15.35 -28.95 -1.54
CA TYR A 649 14.64 -30.20 -1.78
C TYR A 649 14.90 -31.20 -0.66
N SER A 650 13.87 -31.97 -0.32
CA SER A 650 13.95 -33.07 0.62
C SER A 650 13.04 -34.21 0.17
N SER A 651 13.01 -35.29 0.95
CA SER A 651 12.17 -36.45 0.70
C SER A 651 11.20 -36.70 1.86
N PHE A 652 9.94 -36.94 1.53
CA PHE A 652 8.97 -37.44 2.50
C PHE A 652 9.11 -38.94 2.77
N GLN A 653 9.95 -39.66 2.02
CA GLN A 653 10.07 -41.12 2.10
C GLN A 653 10.32 -41.64 3.52
N PRO A 654 11.22 -41.06 4.35
CA PRO A 654 11.41 -41.54 5.73
C PRO A 654 10.13 -41.47 6.58
N PHE A 655 9.37 -40.38 6.48
CA PHE A 655 8.08 -40.23 7.16
C PHE A 655 7.04 -41.18 6.60
N ARG A 656 6.99 -41.31 5.26
CA ARG A 656 6.11 -42.25 4.59
C ARG A 656 6.37 -43.63 5.15
N GLU A 657 7.60 -44.15 5.15
CA GLU A 657 7.94 -45.52 5.56
C GLU A 657 7.85 -45.81 7.06
N SER A 658 7.91 -44.78 7.90
CA SER A 658 7.79 -44.90 9.35
C SER A 658 6.37 -45.18 9.88
N ARG A 659 6.29 -45.50 11.18
CA ARG A 659 5.04 -45.61 11.94
C ARG A 659 4.83 -44.34 12.79
N ALA A 660 3.80 -43.57 12.46
CA ALA A 660 3.35 -42.40 13.19
C ALA A 660 2.44 -42.79 14.37
N SER A 661 2.53 -42.01 15.45
CA SER A 661 1.61 -42.05 16.59
C SER A 661 1.50 -40.66 17.19
N ASP A 662 0.31 -40.32 17.70
CA ASP A 662 0.16 -39.10 18.50
C ASP A 662 1.02 -39.23 19.76
N PHE A 663 1.81 -38.20 20.06
CA PHE A 663 2.66 -38.23 21.24
C PHE A 663 1.82 -37.92 22.48
N GLU A 664 1.53 -38.94 23.30
CA GLU A 664 0.67 -38.81 24.48
C GLU A 664 1.15 -37.68 25.43
N SER A 665 0.25 -36.75 25.74
CA SER A 665 0.21 -35.87 26.93
C SER A 665 0.96 -34.52 27.00
N ARG A 666 1.45 -33.92 25.90
CA ARG A 666 1.78 -32.48 25.92
C ARG A 666 1.19 -31.74 24.72
N ALA A 667 -0.03 -31.23 24.89
CA ALA A 667 -0.51 -30.14 24.06
C ALA A 667 0.56 -29.04 24.06
N SER A 668 1.11 -28.73 22.88
CA SER A 668 2.03 -27.61 22.73
C SER A 668 1.27 -26.31 23.04
N SER A 669 1.99 -25.28 23.49
CA SER A 669 1.44 -24.01 23.96
C SER A 669 0.74 -23.15 22.89
N ALA A 670 0.48 -23.69 21.68
CA ALA A 670 -0.05 -22.95 20.54
C ALA A 670 -1.07 -23.73 19.67
N GLY A 671 -1.62 -24.85 20.15
CA GLY A 671 -2.61 -25.63 19.39
C GLY A 671 -2.03 -26.52 18.29
N SER A 672 -0.70 -26.62 18.16
CA SER A 672 -0.02 -27.58 17.29
C SER A 672 -0.06 -28.99 17.90
N SER A 673 -0.32 -30.00 17.06
CA SER A 673 -0.24 -31.41 17.46
C SER A 673 1.19 -31.93 17.33
N ARG A 674 1.64 -32.69 18.32
CA ARG A 674 2.95 -33.35 18.31
C ARG A 674 2.81 -34.80 17.87
N VAL A 675 3.56 -35.19 16.86
CA VAL A 675 3.52 -36.53 16.27
C VAL A 675 4.92 -37.15 16.33
N LEU A 676 4.99 -38.39 16.81
CA LEU A 676 6.20 -39.19 16.80
C LEU A 676 6.15 -40.19 15.65
N PHE A 677 7.19 -40.19 14.83
CA PHE A 677 7.42 -41.13 13.76
C PHE A 677 8.56 -42.08 14.14
N GLN A 678 8.31 -43.40 14.13
CA GLN A 678 9.30 -44.44 14.43
C GLN A 678 9.67 -45.18 13.13
N GLY A 679 10.94 -45.17 12.74
CA GLY A 679 11.41 -45.71 11.45
C GLY A 679 12.88 -45.34 11.19
N ASP A 680 13.39 -45.64 9.99
CA ASP A 680 14.78 -45.26 9.64
C ASP A 680 14.85 -43.80 9.17
N PHE A 681 15.51 -42.96 9.96
CA PHE A 681 15.79 -41.55 9.66
C PHE A 681 17.29 -41.27 9.52
N SER A 682 18.14 -42.30 9.49
CA SER A 682 19.60 -42.16 9.45
C SER A 682 20.12 -41.37 8.23
N LYS A 683 19.33 -41.31 7.15
CA LYS A 683 19.64 -40.60 5.90
C LYS A 683 18.66 -39.46 5.57
N ALA A 684 17.84 -39.02 6.52
CA ALA A 684 16.81 -38.02 6.26
C ALA A 684 17.38 -36.63 5.93
N GLY A 685 18.58 -36.29 6.43
CA GLY A 685 19.19 -34.97 6.18
C GLY A 685 18.39 -33.79 6.75
N LEU A 686 17.66 -34.03 7.85
CA LEU A 686 16.83 -33.06 8.55
C LEU A 686 17.45 -32.71 9.90
N HIS A 687 17.17 -31.51 10.39
CA HIS A 687 17.70 -30.98 11.64
C HIS A 687 16.59 -30.36 12.49
N ALA A 688 16.79 -30.31 13.80
CA ALA A 688 15.85 -29.67 14.72
C ALA A 688 15.71 -28.17 14.40
N GLY A 689 14.48 -27.66 14.45
CA GLY A 689 14.13 -26.28 14.10
C GLY A 689 13.71 -26.08 12.65
N GLU A 690 14.02 -27.02 11.75
CA GLU A 690 13.62 -26.92 10.35
C GLU A 690 12.11 -27.17 10.15
N VAL A 691 11.55 -26.58 9.10
CA VAL A 691 10.14 -26.75 8.72
C VAL A 691 10.06 -27.52 7.41
N LEU A 692 9.53 -28.74 7.46
CA LEU A 692 9.25 -29.56 6.29
C LEU A 692 7.86 -29.20 5.75
N THR A 693 7.81 -28.75 4.50
CA THR A 693 6.57 -28.44 3.78
C THR A 693 6.23 -29.59 2.86
N VAL A 694 4.94 -29.91 2.74
CA VAL A 694 4.46 -31.13 2.07
C VAL A 694 3.29 -30.80 1.16
N ARG A 695 3.35 -31.23 -0.10
CA ARG A 695 2.27 -31.07 -1.07
C ARG A 695 2.10 -32.29 -1.96
N ASP A 696 0.90 -32.48 -2.48
CA ASP A 696 0.69 -33.35 -3.64
C ASP A 696 1.26 -32.63 -4.88
N PRO A 697 2.10 -33.25 -5.72
CA PRO A 697 2.75 -32.55 -6.83
C PRO A 697 1.82 -32.13 -7.96
N TYR A 698 0.65 -32.76 -8.11
CA TYR A 698 -0.25 -32.58 -9.25
C TYR A 698 -0.85 -31.17 -9.32
N ARG A 699 -0.58 -30.42 -10.40
CA ARG A 699 -1.09 -29.06 -10.61
C ARG A 699 -2.45 -29.11 -11.29
N ASP A 700 -3.52 -29.06 -10.51
CA ASP A 700 -4.90 -29.08 -11.02
C ASP A 700 -5.66 -27.78 -10.86
N ASN A 701 -4.98 -26.68 -10.51
CA ASN A 701 -5.62 -25.40 -10.29
C ASN A 701 -4.67 -24.23 -10.52
N ALA A 702 -5.22 -23.02 -10.45
CA ALA A 702 -4.44 -21.80 -10.33
C ALA A 702 -5.02 -20.90 -9.23
N GLY A 703 -4.19 -20.10 -8.57
CA GLY A 703 -4.63 -19.11 -7.61
C GLY A 703 -5.52 -18.05 -8.26
N VAL A 704 -5.07 -17.51 -9.39
CA VAL A 704 -5.79 -16.53 -10.24
C VAL A 704 -5.59 -16.90 -11.70
N PHE A 705 -6.63 -16.75 -12.51
CA PHE A 705 -6.55 -17.03 -13.95
C PHE A 705 -7.05 -15.86 -14.81
N ILE A 706 -6.17 -15.28 -15.62
CA ILE A 706 -6.47 -14.19 -16.54
C ILE A 706 -6.29 -14.72 -17.97
N ASP A 707 -7.39 -15.02 -18.64
CA ASP A 707 -7.37 -15.63 -19.98
C ASP A 707 -7.96 -14.69 -21.01
N ARG A 708 -7.22 -14.50 -22.11
CA ARG A 708 -7.66 -13.73 -23.29
C ARG A 708 -8.27 -12.37 -22.94
N SER A 709 -7.68 -11.70 -21.97
CA SER A 709 -8.15 -10.44 -21.43
C SER A 709 -7.16 -9.33 -21.74
N ARG A 710 -7.62 -8.07 -21.76
CA ARG A 710 -6.74 -6.92 -22.05
C ARG A 710 -6.91 -5.75 -21.08
N ASN A 711 -5.84 -5.01 -20.84
CA ASN A 711 -5.83 -3.85 -19.94
C ASN A 711 -6.33 -4.24 -18.53
N VAL A 712 -5.60 -5.14 -17.88
CA VAL A 712 -5.94 -5.64 -16.53
C VAL A 712 -4.98 -5.04 -15.52
N THR A 713 -5.54 -4.47 -14.45
CA THR A 713 -4.78 -3.95 -13.31
C THR A 713 -5.15 -4.68 -12.02
N LEU A 714 -4.14 -5.17 -11.30
CA LEU A 714 -4.27 -5.62 -9.91
C LEU A 714 -3.51 -4.63 -9.03
N ALA A 715 -4.16 -4.08 -8.00
CA ALA A 715 -3.56 -3.07 -7.13
C ALA A 715 -3.85 -3.35 -5.65
N GLY A 716 -2.82 -3.57 -4.83
CA GLY A 716 -3.00 -3.86 -3.40
C GLY A 716 -3.72 -5.18 -3.17
N VAL A 717 -3.25 -6.27 -3.79
CA VAL A 717 -3.84 -7.60 -3.67
C VAL A 717 -2.90 -8.49 -2.86
N ASP A 718 -3.36 -9.03 -1.73
CA ASP A 718 -2.60 -9.95 -0.89
C ASP A 718 -3.11 -11.39 -1.09
N MET A 719 -2.25 -12.27 -1.59
CA MET A 719 -2.48 -13.70 -1.75
C MET A 719 -1.69 -14.44 -0.67
N TYR A 720 -2.38 -14.85 0.40
CA TYR A 720 -1.73 -15.53 1.52
C TYR A 720 -1.47 -17.02 1.26
N TYR A 721 -2.29 -17.63 0.41
CA TYR A 721 -2.07 -18.96 -0.12
C TYR A 721 -2.69 -19.11 -1.52
N MET A 722 -2.04 -19.87 -2.41
CA MET A 722 -2.56 -20.25 -3.72
C MET A 722 -2.34 -21.75 -3.98
N HIS A 723 -3.40 -22.46 -4.35
CA HIS A 723 -3.33 -23.85 -4.76
C HIS A 723 -3.04 -23.99 -6.26
N GLY A 724 -2.04 -24.79 -6.62
CA GLY A 724 -1.62 -25.01 -8.00
C GLY A 724 -0.64 -23.93 -8.48
N LEU A 725 -0.75 -23.51 -9.74
CA LEU A 725 0.03 -22.37 -10.24
C LEU A 725 -0.50 -21.06 -9.61
N GLY A 726 0.30 -20.00 -9.51
CA GLY A 726 -0.12 -18.76 -8.85
C GLY A 726 -1.07 -17.90 -9.67
N ILE A 727 -0.63 -16.69 -10.01
CA ILE A 727 -1.36 -15.77 -10.87
C ILE A 727 -0.98 -16.05 -12.31
N VAL A 728 -1.83 -16.79 -13.03
CA VAL A 728 -1.59 -17.19 -14.41
C VAL A 728 -2.28 -16.25 -15.37
N SER A 729 -1.51 -15.59 -16.22
CA SER A 729 -1.99 -14.78 -17.34
C SER A 729 -1.69 -15.50 -18.65
N GLN A 730 -2.74 -15.85 -19.37
CA GLN A 730 -2.70 -16.66 -20.57
C GLN A 730 -3.27 -15.88 -21.75
N TYR A 731 -2.51 -15.77 -22.84
CA TYR A 731 -2.90 -15.06 -24.07
C TYR A 731 -3.58 -13.71 -23.82
N SER A 732 -3.02 -12.94 -22.90
CA SER A 732 -3.57 -11.66 -22.43
C SER A 732 -2.65 -10.48 -22.78
N GLU A 733 -3.19 -9.27 -22.76
CA GLU A 733 -2.54 -8.06 -23.26
C GLU A 733 -2.57 -6.92 -22.23
N ASN A 734 -1.46 -6.21 -22.03
CA ASN A 734 -1.36 -5.04 -21.13
C ASN A 734 -1.79 -5.36 -19.69
N LEU A 735 -0.86 -5.88 -18.91
CA LEU A 735 -1.04 -6.35 -17.54
C LEU A 735 -0.24 -5.49 -16.57
N CYS A 736 -0.88 -4.97 -15.55
CA CYS A 736 -0.28 -4.04 -14.59
C CYS A 736 -0.56 -4.49 -13.15
N PHE A 737 0.45 -5.07 -12.48
CA PHE A 737 0.35 -5.56 -11.10
C PHE A 737 1.17 -4.62 -10.20
N LYS A 738 0.49 -3.96 -9.25
CA LYS A 738 1.08 -2.96 -8.36
C LYS A 738 0.81 -3.29 -6.90
N GLY A 739 1.83 -3.53 -6.10
CA GLY A 739 1.64 -3.94 -4.70
C GLY A 739 0.83 -5.22 -4.60
N VAL A 740 1.14 -6.22 -5.44
CA VAL A 740 0.57 -7.57 -5.33
C VAL A 740 1.56 -8.40 -4.51
N HIS A 741 1.09 -8.94 -3.39
CA HIS A 741 1.91 -9.69 -2.46
C HIS A 741 1.47 -11.15 -2.43
N VAL A 742 2.40 -12.06 -2.67
CA VAL A 742 2.22 -13.50 -2.50
C VAL A 742 3.09 -13.93 -1.32
N THR A 743 2.52 -13.89 -0.12
CA THR A 743 3.28 -14.03 1.13
C THR A 743 2.47 -14.78 2.19
N PRO A 744 3.05 -15.71 2.96
CA PRO A 744 2.28 -16.49 3.93
C PRO A 744 1.72 -15.62 5.05
N SER A 745 0.58 -16.06 5.61
CA SER A 745 -0.07 -15.52 6.80
C SER A 745 0.00 -16.52 7.97
N HIS A 746 -0.41 -16.09 9.17
CA HIS A 746 -0.66 -16.98 10.33
C HIS A 746 0.51 -17.88 10.77
N GLY A 747 1.76 -17.44 10.55
CA GLY A 747 2.95 -18.20 10.97
C GLY A 747 3.40 -19.28 9.99
N ARG A 748 2.69 -19.46 8.86
CA ARG A 748 3.09 -20.37 7.78
C ARG A 748 4.40 -19.96 7.14
N VAL A 749 5.11 -20.92 6.57
CA VAL A 749 6.31 -20.67 5.76
C VAL A 749 6.02 -20.59 4.27
N VAL A 750 4.93 -21.21 3.77
CA VAL A 750 4.54 -21.24 2.34
C VAL A 750 3.29 -20.44 2.00
N SER A 751 3.29 -19.81 0.82
CA SER A 751 2.15 -19.13 0.21
C SER A 751 1.80 -19.64 -1.18
N ALA A 752 2.71 -20.31 -1.89
CA ALA A 752 2.45 -20.75 -3.25
C ALA A 752 2.95 -22.17 -3.48
N PHE A 753 2.09 -22.96 -4.11
CA PHE A 753 2.34 -24.34 -4.48
C PHE A 753 3.33 -24.47 -5.65
N ALA A 754 3.34 -23.47 -6.53
CA ALA A 754 4.25 -23.32 -7.66
C ALA A 754 4.42 -21.82 -7.96
N ASP A 755 4.65 -21.43 -9.22
CA ASP A 755 5.04 -20.06 -9.60
C ASP A 755 4.11 -18.99 -9.01
N CYS A 756 4.63 -17.88 -8.51
CA CYS A 756 3.80 -16.80 -7.98
C CYS A 756 3.12 -15.99 -9.10
N PHE A 757 3.89 -15.53 -10.08
CA PHE A 757 3.39 -14.80 -11.26
C PHE A 757 3.81 -15.53 -12.53
N HIS A 758 2.85 -15.94 -13.36
CA HIS A 758 3.13 -16.77 -14.54
C HIS A 758 2.43 -16.19 -15.77
N PHE A 759 3.20 -15.82 -16.79
CA PHE A 759 2.72 -15.15 -18.00
C PHE A 759 3.03 -16.01 -19.23
N SER A 760 2.02 -16.72 -19.73
CA SER A 760 2.15 -17.63 -20.87
C SER A 760 1.46 -17.06 -22.11
N GLY A 761 2.25 -16.80 -23.15
CA GLY A 761 1.79 -16.30 -24.43
C GLY A 761 1.15 -14.91 -24.36
N CYS A 762 1.60 -14.02 -23.48
CA CYS A 762 1.07 -12.66 -23.35
C CYS A 762 1.65 -11.68 -24.39
N LYS A 763 1.05 -10.50 -24.57
CA LYS A 763 1.57 -9.45 -25.46
C LYS A 763 1.36 -8.04 -24.90
N GLY A 764 1.88 -7.03 -25.61
CA GLY A 764 1.82 -5.64 -25.15
C GLY A 764 2.79 -5.44 -24.00
N SER A 765 2.34 -4.86 -22.89
CA SER A 765 3.19 -4.60 -21.72
C SER A 765 2.82 -5.44 -20.49
N ILE A 766 3.82 -5.90 -19.76
CA ILE A 766 3.69 -6.49 -18.41
C ILE A 766 4.47 -5.59 -17.44
N LEU A 767 3.79 -5.08 -16.43
CA LEU A 767 4.40 -4.31 -15.34
C LEU A 767 4.16 -5.01 -14.00
N LEU A 768 5.24 -5.33 -13.30
CA LEU A 768 5.25 -5.66 -11.88
C LEU A 768 5.95 -4.51 -11.15
N ASP A 769 5.24 -3.81 -10.27
CA ASP A 769 5.78 -2.69 -9.50
C ASP A 769 5.46 -2.84 -8.01
N SER A 770 6.48 -2.78 -7.17
CA SER A 770 6.32 -2.84 -5.72
C SER A 770 5.66 -4.15 -5.24
N CYS A 771 5.88 -5.27 -5.95
CA CYS A 771 5.33 -6.59 -5.60
C CYS A 771 6.26 -7.38 -4.68
N CYS A 772 5.71 -8.37 -3.97
CA CYS A 772 6.48 -9.20 -3.03
C CYS A 772 6.12 -10.68 -3.20
N THR A 773 7.11 -11.57 -3.19
CA THR A 773 6.89 -13.02 -3.10
C THR A 773 7.72 -13.61 -1.96
N LYS A 774 7.11 -14.50 -1.18
CA LYS A 774 7.76 -15.21 -0.07
C LYS A 774 7.13 -16.58 0.12
N GLY A 775 7.90 -17.66 0.11
CA GLY A 775 7.38 -19.00 0.43
C GLY A 775 6.75 -19.72 -0.75
N SER A 776 7.39 -19.65 -1.91
CA SER A 776 7.00 -20.39 -3.11
C SER A 776 7.78 -21.71 -3.21
N HIS A 777 7.15 -22.76 -3.75
CA HIS A 777 7.80 -24.02 -4.14
C HIS A 777 8.31 -24.01 -5.60
N ASP A 778 8.18 -22.86 -6.27
CA ASP A 778 8.68 -22.64 -7.64
C ASP A 778 8.95 -21.13 -7.83
N ASP A 779 9.09 -20.68 -9.07
CA ASP A 779 9.60 -19.36 -9.39
C ASP A 779 8.74 -18.20 -8.85
N ALA A 780 9.37 -17.06 -8.55
CA ALA A 780 8.60 -15.86 -8.25
C ALA A 780 7.89 -15.33 -9.51
N VAL A 781 8.59 -15.29 -10.65
CA VAL A 781 8.04 -14.82 -11.92
C VAL A 781 8.50 -15.73 -13.06
N ASN A 782 7.57 -16.14 -13.92
CA ASN A 782 7.87 -16.79 -15.20
C ASN A 782 7.16 -16.06 -16.35
N VAL A 783 7.88 -15.67 -17.40
CA VAL A 783 7.33 -15.05 -18.62
C VAL A 783 7.85 -15.80 -19.83
N HIS A 784 6.95 -16.38 -20.63
CA HIS A 784 7.32 -17.12 -21.84
C HIS A 784 6.18 -17.19 -22.87
N GLY A 785 6.50 -17.54 -24.12
CA GLY A 785 5.56 -18.08 -25.10
C GLY A 785 5.60 -19.61 -25.15
N THR A 786 4.96 -20.25 -26.14
CA THR A 786 5.05 -21.71 -26.32
C THR A 786 5.53 -22.06 -27.72
N HIS A 787 6.56 -22.89 -27.82
CA HIS A 787 6.95 -23.56 -29.07
C HIS A 787 5.97 -24.70 -29.35
N LEU A 788 5.32 -24.69 -30.51
CA LEU A 788 4.52 -25.84 -30.98
C LEU A 788 5.25 -26.58 -32.10
N ARG A 789 5.37 -27.90 -31.98
CA ARG A 789 6.09 -28.73 -32.94
C ARG A 789 5.25 -28.99 -34.19
N ILE A 790 5.84 -28.85 -35.38
CA ILE A 790 5.23 -29.24 -36.65
C ILE A 790 5.17 -30.76 -36.74
N VAL A 791 3.96 -31.31 -36.83
CA VAL A 791 3.72 -32.77 -36.88
C VAL A 791 3.34 -33.27 -38.27
N SER A 792 2.93 -32.40 -39.20
CA SER A 792 2.73 -32.77 -40.61
C SER A 792 2.63 -31.55 -41.55
N ALA A 793 2.75 -31.84 -42.86
CA ALA A 793 2.58 -30.89 -43.97
C ALA A 793 3.57 -29.70 -43.99
N ALA A 794 4.82 -29.95 -43.56
CA ALA A 794 5.91 -28.98 -43.67
C ALA A 794 6.16 -28.52 -45.12
N ASN A 795 6.70 -27.31 -45.31
CA ASN A 795 6.88 -26.63 -46.62
C ASN A 795 5.60 -26.26 -47.39
N THR A 796 4.42 -26.42 -46.79
CA THR A 796 3.17 -25.99 -47.41
C THR A 796 2.63 -24.74 -46.71
N ALA A 797 1.63 -24.09 -47.31
CA ALA A 797 0.91 -23.00 -46.65
C ALA A 797 -0.07 -23.51 -45.57
N THR A 798 -0.19 -24.82 -45.35
CA THR A 798 -1.07 -25.42 -44.34
C THR A 798 -0.27 -26.40 -43.50
N VAL A 799 0.09 -26.03 -42.28
CA VAL A 799 0.87 -26.87 -41.36
C VAL A 799 0.00 -27.34 -40.21
N ARG A 800 0.28 -28.53 -39.66
CA ARG A 800 -0.28 -28.95 -38.36
C ARG A 800 0.80 -28.88 -37.31
N VAL A 801 0.50 -28.19 -36.22
CA VAL A 801 1.39 -28.02 -35.07
C VAL A 801 0.78 -28.66 -33.83
N ARG A 802 1.63 -29.01 -32.86
CA ARG A 802 1.23 -29.74 -31.65
C ARG A 802 1.87 -29.15 -30.41
N PHE A 803 1.06 -29.00 -29.35
CA PHE A 803 1.51 -28.84 -27.98
C PHE A 803 2.20 -30.13 -27.49
N MET A 804 3.48 -30.02 -27.17
CA MET A 804 4.30 -31.18 -26.82
C MET A 804 4.36 -31.45 -25.32
N HIS A 805 4.48 -30.39 -24.50
CA HIS A 805 4.59 -30.55 -23.05
C HIS A 805 3.29 -31.14 -22.46
N PRO A 806 3.36 -32.12 -21.55
CA PRO A 806 2.17 -32.75 -20.97
C PRO A 806 1.32 -31.80 -20.13
N GLN A 807 1.87 -30.67 -19.66
CA GLN A 807 1.17 -29.71 -18.80
C GLN A 807 0.61 -28.46 -19.52
N THR A 808 0.86 -28.31 -20.83
CA THR A 808 0.55 -27.09 -21.59
C THR A 808 -0.13 -27.44 -22.91
N TRP A 809 -1.47 -27.44 -22.93
CA TRP A 809 -2.30 -27.76 -24.11
C TRP A 809 -3.76 -27.38 -23.85
N GLY A 810 -4.62 -27.48 -24.88
CA GLY A 810 -6.09 -27.37 -24.72
C GLY A 810 -6.67 -25.99 -24.98
N PHE A 811 -5.86 -25.02 -25.40
CA PHE A 811 -6.27 -23.64 -25.71
C PHE A 811 -5.71 -23.16 -27.05
N GLU A 812 -6.26 -22.09 -27.59
CA GLU A 812 -5.79 -21.45 -28.82
C GLU A 812 -4.45 -20.73 -28.59
N ALA A 813 -3.49 -20.94 -29.51
CA ALA A 813 -2.16 -20.31 -29.45
C ALA A 813 -1.85 -19.35 -30.62
N PHE A 814 -2.74 -19.31 -31.63
CA PHE A 814 -2.53 -18.55 -32.86
C PHE A 814 -3.85 -17.96 -33.34
N TYR A 815 -3.78 -16.74 -33.87
CA TYR A 815 -4.92 -15.99 -34.38
C TYR A 815 -4.64 -15.45 -35.79
N PRO A 816 -5.67 -15.19 -36.60
CA PRO A 816 -5.49 -14.53 -37.90
C PRO A 816 -4.72 -13.21 -37.77
N GLY A 817 -3.69 -13.04 -38.59
CA GLY A 817 -2.79 -11.88 -38.57
C GLY A 817 -1.55 -12.05 -37.68
N ASP A 818 -1.45 -13.10 -36.88
CA ASP A 818 -0.25 -13.33 -36.06
C ASP A 818 0.97 -13.59 -36.94
N SER A 819 2.10 -13.01 -36.55
CA SER A 819 3.41 -13.30 -37.10
C SER A 819 4.02 -14.48 -36.35
N ILE A 820 4.64 -15.38 -37.09
CA ILE A 820 5.29 -16.57 -36.53
C ILE A 820 6.75 -16.68 -37.00
N ALA A 821 7.56 -17.38 -36.21
CA ALA A 821 8.89 -17.85 -36.62
C ALA A 821 8.91 -19.38 -36.65
N TYR A 822 9.53 -19.96 -37.68
CA TYR A 822 9.90 -21.38 -37.69
C TYR A 822 11.25 -21.52 -37.00
N ILE A 823 11.37 -22.47 -36.10
CA ILE A 823 12.52 -22.62 -35.19
C ILE A 823 13.08 -24.03 -35.34
N ASP A 824 14.41 -24.14 -35.52
CA ASP A 824 15.11 -25.42 -35.40
C ASP A 824 15.25 -25.76 -33.91
N PRO A 825 14.63 -26.84 -33.40
CA PRO A 825 14.63 -27.15 -31.97
C PRO A 825 16.00 -27.57 -31.43
N GLN A 826 16.97 -27.89 -32.28
CA GLN A 826 18.33 -28.24 -31.85
C GLN A 826 19.19 -27.00 -31.61
N THR A 827 18.98 -25.94 -32.40
CA THR A 827 19.79 -24.72 -32.35
C THR A 827 19.05 -23.54 -31.71
N LEU A 828 17.72 -23.62 -31.63
CA LEU A 828 16.80 -22.53 -31.25
C LEU A 828 16.86 -21.30 -32.17
N LEU A 829 17.49 -21.44 -33.33
CA LEU A 829 17.60 -20.36 -34.31
C LEU A 829 16.40 -20.33 -35.26
N PRO A 830 15.97 -19.13 -35.70
CA PRO A 830 14.91 -19.01 -36.67
C PRO A 830 15.34 -19.47 -38.07
N ILE A 831 14.54 -20.33 -38.69
CA ILE A 831 14.68 -20.81 -40.06
C ILE A 831 14.05 -19.81 -41.06
N GLY A 832 13.00 -19.12 -40.62
CA GLY A 832 12.25 -18.15 -41.41
C GLY A 832 11.01 -17.67 -40.65
N CYS A 833 10.18 -16.85 -41.30
CA CYS A 833 8.96 -16.30 -40.72
C CYS A 833 7.73 -16.53 -41.62
N GLY A 834 6.54 -16.32 -41.05
CA GLY A 834 5.27 -16.39 -41.75
C GLY A 834 4.18 -15.58 -41.06
N ILE A 835 3.04 -15.44 -41.75
CA ILE A 835 1.84 -14.78 -41.22
C ILE A 835 0.68 -15.77 -41.23
N VAL A 836 0.01 -15.91 -40.10
CA VAL A 836 -1.17 -16.78 -39.95
C VAL A 836 -2.35 -16.14 -40.67
N ARG A 837 -2.93 -16.86 -41.63
CA ARG A 837 -4.20 -16.52 -42.28
C ARG A 837 -5.39 -17.01 -41.45
N SER A 838 -5.30 -18.23 -40.92
CA SER A 838 -6.31 -18.79 -40.02
C SER A 838 -5.71 -19.90 -39.17
N ALA A 839 -6.19 -20.06 -37.95
CA ALA A 839 -5.83 -21.16 -37.06
C ALA A 839 -7.10 -21.92 -36.64
N ARG A 840 -7.01 -23.24 -36.53
CA ARG A 840 -8.12 -24.09 -36.09
C ARG A 840 -7.62 -25.21 -35.19
N LEU A 841 -8.10 -25.26 -33.96
CA LEU A 841 -7.85 -26.38 -33.06
C LEU A 841 -8.53 -27.65 -33.63
N ILE A 842 -7.73 -28.68 -33.91
CA ILE A 842 -8.18 -29.96 -34.49
C ILE A 842 -8.59 -30.93 -33.40
N ASN A 843 -7.80 -30.93 -32.33
CA ASN A 843 -8.07 -31.61 -31.07
C ASN A 843 -7.35 -30.85 -29.95
N ARG A 844 -7.44 -31.33 -28.72
CA ARG A 844 -6.85 -30.72 -27.52
C ARG A 844 -5.35 -30.39 -27.62
N ARG A 845 -4.59 -31.05 -28.51
CA ARG A 845 -3.13 -30.84 -28.63
C ARG A 845 -2.70 -30.30 -29.98
N GLU A 846 -3.51 -30.42 -31.04
CA GLU A 846 -3.08 -30.11 -32.41
C GLU A 846 -3.89 -28.98 -33.04
N ILE A 847 -3.19 -28.07 -33.71
CA ILE A 847 -3.75 -26.90 -34.41
C ILE A 847 -3.35 -26.97 -35.88
N GLU A 848 -4.32 -26.79 -36.79
CA GLU A 848 -4.06 -26.52 -38.20
C GLU A 848 -3.87 -25.01 -38.39
N LEU A 849 -2.70 -24.63 -38.88
CA LEU A 849 -2.39 -23.26 -39.27
C LEU A 849 -2.39 -23.16 -40.79
N ARG A 850 -3.21 -22.27 -41.33
CA ARG A 850 -3.09 -21.81 -42.71
C ARG A 850 -2.35 -20.49 -42.71
N LEU A 851 -1.29 -20.42 -43.47
CA LEU A 851 -0.40 -19.29 -43.58
C LEU A 851 -0.71 -18.53 -44.88
N GLN A 852 -0.40 -17.23 -44.91
CA GLN A 852 -0.62 -16.41 -46.10
C GLN A 852 0.22 -16.90 -47.29
N THR A 853 1.44 -17.37 -47.01
CA THR A 853 2.37 -17.93 -47.97
C THR A 853 3.01 -19.19 -47.40
N LYS A 854 3.51 -20.08 -48.28
CA LYS A 854 4.37 -21.19 -47.86
C LYS A 854 5.70 -20.67 -47.30
N PRO A 855 6.39 -21.42 -46.41
CA PRO A 855 7.75 -21.06 -45.97
C PRO A 855 8.67 -20.76 -47.16
N GLN A 856 9.48 -19.71 -47.04
CA GLN A 856 10.51 -19.37 -48.04
C GLN A 856 11.73 -20.29 -47.92
N SER A 857 12.12 -20.61 -46.69
CA SER A 857 13.17 -21.56 -46.36
C SER A 857 12.60 -22.98 -46.18
N PRO A 858 13.36 -24.04 -46.47
CA PRO A 858 12.92 -25.42 -46.21
C PRO A 858 12.69 -25.68 -44.71
N VAL A 859 11.43 -25.89 -44.33
CA VAL A 859 10.96 -26.29 -42.99
C VAL A 859 10.62 -27.78 -43.00
N ARG A 860 10.82 -28.49 -41.90
CA ARG A 860 10.65 -29.94 -41.81
C ARG A 860 9.64 -30.30 -40.71
N THR A 861 9.04 -31.48 -40.83
CA THR A 861 8.35 -32.10 -39.69
C THR A 861 9.35 -32.29 -38.56
N GLY A 862 8.98 -31.89 -37.34
CA GLY A 862 9.87 -31.87 -36.18
C GLY A 862 10.38 -30.48 -35.81
N ASP A 863 10.42 -29.53 -36.75
CA ASP A 863 10.71 -28.12 -36.45
C ASP A 863 9.59 -27.53 -35.57
N CYS A 864 9.87 -26.43 -34.88
CA CYS A 864 8.90 -25.75 -34.02
C CYS A 864 8.42 -24.43 -34.61
N ILE A 865 7.28 -23.95 -34.13
CA ILE A 865 6.73 -22.63 -34.44
C ILE A 865 6.58 -21.85 -33.15
N GLU A 866 7.14 -20.63 -33.14
CA GLU A 866 6.96 -19.62 -32.11
C GLU A 866 5.97 -18.55 -32.61
N ASN A 867 5.01 -18.15 -31.77
CA ASN A 867 4.14 -17.01 -32.05
C ASN A 867 4.81 -15.69 -31.60
N ILE A 868 5.50 -15.03 -32.52
CA ILE A 868 6.27 -13.81 -32.20
C ILE A 868 5.40 -12.55 -32.04
N THR A 869 4.11 -12.59 -32.40
CA THR A 869 3.14 -11.54 -32.04
C THR A 869 2.86 -11.54 -30.54
N TRP A 870 2.81 -12.72 -29.93
CA TRP A 870 2.48 -12.90 -28.51
C TRP A 870 3.73 -12.93 -27.65
N THR A 871 4.48 -11.82 -27.72
CA THR A 871 5.66 -11.54 -26.92
C THR A 871 5.50 -10.17 -26.25
N PRO A 872 5.59 -10.07 -24.91
CA PRO A 872 5.36 -8.80 -24.20
C PRO A 872 6.66 -8.07 -23.89
N ASP A 873 6.60 -6.73 -23.87
CA ASP A 873 7.56 -5.89 -23.14
C ASP A 873 7.35 -6.11 -21.63
N VAL A 874 8.43 -6.27 -20.87
CA VAL A 874 8.38 -6.61 -19.44
C VAL A 874 9.13 -5.56 -18.62
N THR A 875 8.50 -5.05 -17.58
CA THR A 875 9.14 -4.20 -16.56
C THR A 875 8.84 -4.77 -15.18
N ILE A 876 9.90 -5.06 -14.42
CA ILE A 876 9.84 -5.53 -13.03
C ILE A 876 10.67 -4.56 -12.19
N ARG A 877 10.01 -3.84 -11.28
CA ARG A 877 10.69 -2.84 -10.45
C ARG A 877 10.17 -2.70 -9.02
N HIS A 878 11.05 -2.27 -8.13
CA HIS A 878 10.75 -2.08 -6.70
C HIS A 878 10.22 -3.34 -6.01
N CYS A 879 10.43 -4.52 -6.58
CA CYS A 879 9.91 -5.79 -6.05
C CYS A 879 10.88 -6.44 -5.07
N ARG A 880 10.36 -7.34 -4.23
CA ARG A 880 11.14 -8.23 -3.37
C ARG A 880 10.79 -9.69 -3.63
N PHE A 881 11.80 -10.50 -3.93
CA PHE A 881 11.65 -11.94 -4.15
C PHE A 881 12.49 -12.70 -3.14
N GLU A 882 11.85 -13.50 -2.29
CA GLU A 882 12.54 -14.26 -1.25
C GLU A 882 11.90 -15.62 -1.00
N ARG A 883 12.63 -16.50 -0.29
CA ARG A 883 12.12 -17.78 0.21
C ARG A 883 11.45 -18.59 -0.92
N THR A 884 12.25 -18.93 -1.92
CA THR A 884 11.95 -19.92 -2.97
C THR A 884 13.17 -20.82 -3.10
N ASP A 885 12.95 -22.13 -3.32
CA ASP A 885 13.99 -23.12 -3.58
C ASP A 885 14.45 -23.11 -5.05
N THR A 886 13.69 -22.49 -5.96
CA THR A 886 13.97 -22.38 -7.40
C THR A 886 14.43 -20.96 -7.78
N ARG A 887 14.01 -20.45 -8.95
CA ARG A 887 14.48 -19.17 -9.49
C ARG A 887 13.69 -17.98 -8.94
N GLY A 888 14.29 -16.80 -8.99
CA GLY A 888 13.57 -15.55 -8.81
C GLY A 888 12.71 -15.24 -10.04
N VAL A 889 13.35 -14.77 -11.12
CA VAL A 889 12.69 -14.43 -12.38
C VAL A 889 13.20 -15.33 -13.49
N LEU A 890 12.31 -16.12 -14.10
CA LEU A 890 12.49 -16.75 -15.41
C LEU A 890 11.85 -15.87 -16.48
N VAL A 891 12.62 -15.36 -17.44
CA VAL A 891 12.09 -14.46 -18.47
C VAL A 891 12.62 -14.77 -19.86
N THR A 892 11.70 -15.10 -20.77
CA THR A 892 11.96 -15.47 -22.16
C THR A 892 10.96 -14.74 -23.07
N THR A 893 11.34 -13.55 -23.55
CA THR A 893 10.51 -12.76 -24.48
C THR A 893 11.38 -11.99 -25.45
N ARG A 894 10.92 -11.86 -26.70
CA ARG A 894 11.64 -11.15 -27.77
C ARG A 894 11.61 -9.64 -27.63
N ARG A 895 10.72 -9.09 -26.81
CA ARG A 895 10.58 -7.63 -26.60
C ARG A 895 11.49 -7.16 -25.47
N LYS A 896 11.41 -5.86 -25.15
CA LYS A 896 12.29 -5.26 -24.16
C LYS A 896 11.98 -5.79 -22.77
N VAL A 897 13.02 -6.14 -22.03
CA VAL A 897 12.93 -6.54 -20.62
C VAL A 897 13.74 -5.56 -19.77
N LEU A 898 13.10 -5.01 -18.74
CA LEU A 898 13.73 -4.17 -17.73
C LEU A 898 13.48 -4.75 -16.34
N ILE A 899 14.55 -5.13 -15.65
CA ILE A 899 14.53 -5.59 -14.26
C ILE A 899 15.37 -4.60 -13.46
N GLU A 900 14.71 -3.70 -12.70
CA GLU A 900 15.41 -2.63 -11.99
C GLU A 900 14.95 -2.38 -10.56
N ASP A 901 15.86 -1.95 -9.69
CA ASP A 901 15.54 -1.53 -8.32
C ASP A 901 14.82 -2.62 -7.49
N ASN A 902 15.11 -3.90 -7.75
CA ASN A 902 14.54 -5.04 -7.03
C ASN A 902 15.50 -5.62 -5.98
N THR A 903 14.96 -6.36 -5.01
CA THR A 903 15.75 -7.19 -4.09
C THR A 903 15.45 -8.67 -4.27
N PHE A 904 16.47 -9.43 -4.62
CA PHE A 904 16.48 -10.88 -4.61
C PHE A 904 17.19 -11.35 -3.34
N TYR A 905 16.51 -12.12 -2.51
CA TYR A 905 17.02 -12.51 -1.20
C TYR A 905 16.86 -14.01 -1.01
N ARG A 906 18.00 -14.73 -1.00
CA ARG A 906 18.08 -16.17 -0.78
C ARG A 906 17.18 -17.00 -1.70
N THR A 907 17.15 -16.65 -2.99
CA THR A 907 16.60 -17.54 -4.03
C THR A 907 17.47 -18.78 -4.14
N GLY A 908 16.87 -19.97 -4.12
CA GLY A 908 17.58 -21.25 -4.13
C GLY A 908 18.41 -21.46 -5.39
N MET A 909 17.79 -21.43 -6.56
CA MET A 909 18.49 -21.42 -7.84
C MET A 909 18.83 -19.97 -8.24
N HIS A 910 18.97 -19.70 -9.54
CA HIS A 910 19.30 -18.39 -10.08
C HIS A 910 18.28 -17.32 -9.66
N ALA A 911 18.76 -16.16 -9.21
CA ALA A 911 17.91 -15.00 -9.02
C ALA A 911 17.22 -14.58 -10.34
N ILE A 912 17.95 -14.69 -11.45
CA ILE A 912 17.43 -14.46 -12.80
C ILE A 912 17.89 -15.58 -13.73
N LEU A 913 16.94 -16.24 -14.40
CA LEU A 913 17.17 -17.18 -15.49
C LEU A 913 16.58 -16.61 -16.79
N ILE A 914 17.40 -16.58 -17.83
CA ILE A 914 16.99 -16.28 -19.20
C ILE A 914 17.20 -17.56 -20.01
N ALA A 915 16.12 -18.16 -20.48
CA ALA A 915 16.13 -19.43 -21.20
C ALA A 915 15.47 -19.30 -22.59
N ASP A 916 15.40 -20.42 -23.30
CA ASP A 916 14.55 -20.71 -24.45
C ASP A 916 14.68 -22.23 -24.66
N ASP A 917 13.57 -22.95 -24.83
CA ASP A 917 13.60 -24.41 -24.99
C ASP A 917 12.51 -24.91 -25.94
N ALA A 918 12.87 -25.83 -26.83
CA ALA A 918 11.97 -26.45 -27.80
C ALA A 918 12.03 -28.00 -27.78
N LEU A 919 12.60 -28.59 -26.72
CA LEU A 919 12.79 -30.02 -26.59
C LEU A 919 12.28 -30.61 -25.27
N SER A 920 12.18 -29.81 -24.20
CA SER A 920 11.75 -30.22 -22.86
C SER A 920 10.43 -29.56 -22.46
N TRP A 921 10.47 -28.35 -21.93
CA TRP A 921 9.35 -27.52 -21.51
C TRP A 921 8.60 -26.87 -22.67
N PHE A 922 9.27 -26.68 -23.82
CA PHE A 922 8.72 -25.98 -25.00
C PHE A 922 8.35 -24.52 -24.71
N GLU A 923 9.03 -23.88 -23.77
CA GLU A 923 8.85 -22.46 -23.44
C GLU A 923 9.70 -21.61 -24.39
N SER A 924 9.01 -20.81 -25.20
CA SER A 924 9.64 -20.01 -26.25
C SER A 924 9.94 -18.59 -25.82
N GLY A 925 11.05 -18.02 -26.28
CA GLY A 925 11.19 -16.57 -26.27
C GLY A 925 12.63 -16.07 -26.23
N ALA A 926 13.37 -16.28 -27.32
CA ALA A 926 14.73 -15.76 -27.44
C ALA A 926 14.80 -14.24 -27.21
N VAL A 927 15.45 -13.82 -26.12
CA VAL A 927 15.55 -12.39 -25.77
C VAL A 927 16.38 -11.57 -26.75
N ARG A 928 16.00 -10.29 -26.92
CA ARG A 928 16.64 -9.36 -27.87
C ARG A 928 17.12 -8.05 -27.27
N ASP A 929 16.61 -7.67 -26.10
CA ASP A 929 16.98 -6.47 -25.36
C ASP A 929 16.61 -6.68 -23.88
N VAL A 930 17.61 -6.97 -23.05
CA VAL A 930 17.43 -7.12 -21.60
C VAL A 930 18.32 -6.14 -20.86
N THR A 931 17.77 -5.42 -19.89
CA THR A 931 18.50 -4.57 -18.96
C THR A 931 18.18 -4.97 -17.53
N ILE A 932 19.21 -5.37 -16.78
CA ILE A 932 19.18 -5.75 -15.36
C ILE A 932 20.02 -4.71 -14.62
N ARG A 933 19.39 -3.79 -13.89
CA ARG A 933 20.13 -2.69 -13.24
C ARG A 933 19.67 -2.29 -11.87
N ARG A 934 20.59 -1.83 -11.01
CA ARG A 934 20.28 -1.35 -9.65
C ARG A 934 19.52 -2.36 -8.78
N ASN A 935 19.68 -3.65 -9.05
CA ASN A 935 19.12 -4.71 -8.22
C ASN A 935 20.09 -5.10 -7.11
N ARG A 936 19.56 -5.67 -6.04
CA ARG A 936 20.33 -6.24 -4.93
C ARG A 936 20.13 -7.74 -4.90
N PHE A 937 21.20 -8.51 -5.08
CA PHE A 937 21.21 -9.97 -5.00
C PHE A 937 21.90 -10.39 -3.71
N ILE A 938 21.19 -11.05 -2.81
CA ILE A 938 21.67 -11.33 -1.45
C ILE A 938 21.55 -12.83 -1.17
N GLY A 939 22.68 -13.53 -1.13
CA GLY A 939 22.76 -14.96 -0.82
C GLY A 939 21.98 -15.84 -1.80
N CYS A 940 21.87 -15.43 -3.06
CA CYS A 940 21.17 -16.17 -4.13
C CYS A 940 22.08 -17.23 -4.76
N GLY A 941 21.47 -18.27 -5.37
CA GLY A 941 22.21 -19.31 -6.10
C GLY A 941 22.96 -20.25 -5.16
N TYR A 942 22.26 -21.18 -4.53
CA TYR A 942 22.83 -22.15 -3.59
C TYR A 942 22.23 -23.56 -3.69
N ASN A 943 21.30 -23.79 -4.62
CA ASN A 943 20.49 -25.02 -4.73
C ASN A 943 20.51 -25.63 -6.15
N ASP A 944 21.54 -25.36 -6.97
CA ASP A 944 21.73 -25.91 -8.32
C ASP A 944 23.19 -26.32 -8.62
N ALA A 945 23.96 -26.71 -7.60
CA ALA A 945 25.37 -27.07 -7.73
C ALA A 945 25.64 -28.09 -8.87
N PRO A 946 26.67 -27.89 -9.72
CA PRO A 946 27.71 -26.85 -9.67
C PRO A 946 27.33 -25.54 -10.38
N ASP A 947 26.06 -25.35 -10.77
CA ASP A 947 25.56 -24.24 -11.59
C ASP A 947 24.94 -23.11 -10.76
N ASP A 948 25.34 -22.95 -9.50
CA ASP A 948 24.86 -22.00 -8.48
C ASP A 948 25.02 -20.48 -8.81
N TYR A 949 25.20 -20.11 -10.08
CA TYR A 949 25.33 -18.70 -10.50
C TYR A 949 24.08 -17.88 -10.15
N VAL A 950 24.28 -16.66 -9.66
CA VAL A 950 23.19 -15.71 -9.36
C VAL A 950 22.34 -15.40 -10.60
N ILE A 951 22.99 -15.18 -11.75
CA ILE A 951 22.32 -14.95 -13.04
C ILE A 951 22.73 -16.04 -14.03
N SER A 952 21.75 -16.64 -14.70
CA SER A 952 21.97 -17.65 -15.74
C SER A 952 21.30 -17.24 -17.04
N VAL A 953 22.08 -17.19 -18.12
CA VAL A 953 21.59 -17.05 -19.50
C VAL A 953 21.85 -18.36 -20.22
N ALA A 954 20.84 -19.22 -20.27
CA ALA A 954 20.96 -20.62 -20.62
C ALA A 954 19.86 -21.03 -21.63
N PRO A 955 19.99 -20.66 -22.92
CA PRO A 955 19.19 -21.28 -23.96
C PRO A 955 19.53 -22.78 -24.02
N GLU A 956 18.50 -23.62 -24.11
CA GLU A 956 18.63 -25.08 -24.03
C GLU A 956 19.05 -25.74 -25.35
N ASN A 957 19.59 -24.96 -26.29
CA ASN A 957 20.08 -25.44 -27.59
C ASN A 957 21.12 -26.55 -27.43
N LYS A 958 20.96 -27.66 -28.16
CA LYS A 958 21.86 -28.82 -28.14
C LYS A 958 22.97 -28.73 -29.20
N LYS A 959 22.80 -27.87 -30.20
CA LYS A 959 23.77 -27.61 -31.27
C LYS A 959 24.09 -26.12 -31.34
N ILE A 960 25.38 -25.84 -31.48
CA ILE A 960 25.92 -24.49 -31.70
C ILE A 960 26.12 -24.30 -33.21
N VAL A 961 25.74 -23.12 -33.72
CA VAL A 961 25.99 -22.70 -35.09
C VAL A 961 26.97 -21.52 -35.03
N THR A 962 28.18 -21.72 -35.51
CA THR A 962 29.24 -20.71 -35.43
C THR A 962 28.79 -19.36 -36.02
N GLY A 963 28.89 -18.30 -35.22
CA GLY A 963 28.50 -16.94 -35.62
C GLY A 963 27.00 -16.66 -35.58
N SER A 964 26.19 -17.54 -34.97
CA SER A 964 24.76 -17.32 -34.77
C SER A 964 24.37 -17.63 -33.32
N PHE A 965 23.64 -16.70 -32.70
CA PHE A 965 23.36 -16.74 -31.27
C PHE A 965 21.85 -16.73 -31.02
N VAL A 966 21.41 -17.33 -29.92
CA VAL A 966 19.99 -17.40 -29.56
C VAL A 966 19.56 -16.06 -28.98
N HIS A 967 20.25 -15.60 -27.94
CA HIS A 967 19.94 -14.35 -27.23
C HIS A 967 20.80 -13.19 -27.71
N HIS A 968 20.27 -11.97 -27.61
CA HIS A 968 20.98 -10.76 -28.00
C HIS A 968 20.81 -9.63 -26.97
N ASN A 969 21.82 -8.76 -26.89
CA ASN A 969 21.81 -7.47 -26.19
C ASN A 969 21.36 -7.55 -24.72
N ILE A 970 22.17 -8.17 -23.88
CA ILE A 970 21.93 -8.27 -22.43
C ILE A 970 22.87 -7.32 -21.68
N ARG A 971 22.29 -6.40 -20.89
CA ARG A 971 23.00 -5.44 -20.03
C ARG A 971 22.75 -5.76 -18.57
N ILE A 972 23.82 -5.97 -17.81
CA ILE A 972 23.81 -6.20 -16.36
C ILE A 972 24.67 -5.10 -15.75
N GLU A 973 24.03 -4.05 -15.25
CA GLU A 973 24.74 -2.82 -14.85
C GLU A 973 24.31 -2.24 -13.51
N ASP A 974 25.25 -1.65 -12.76
CA ASP A 974 24.93 -0.90 -11.54
C ASP A 974 24.20 -1.73 -10.46
N ASN A 975 24.40 -3.05 -10.40
CA ASN A 975 23.78 -3.94 -9.41
C ASN A 975 24.71 -4.18 -8.19
N GLU A 976 24.12 -4.60 -7.07
CA GLU A 976 24.85 -5.09 -5.89
C GLU A 976 24.70 -6.61 -5.75
N PHE A 977 25.83 -7.31 -5.71
CA PHE A 977 25.92 -8.76 -5.45
C PHE A 977 26.54 -8.98 -4.09
N ASP A 978 25.77 -9.52 -3.16
CA ASP A 978 26.22 -10.01 -1.86
C ASP A 978 26.11 -11.54 -1.87
N THR A 979 27.20 -12.22 -2.21
CA THR A 979 27.22 -13.65 -2.54
C THR A 979 28.00 -14.46 -1.52
N VAL A 980 27.66 -15.75 -1.40
CA VAL A 980 28.38 -16.66 -0.50
C VAL A 980 29.67 -17.15 -1.13
N ASP A 981 29.66 -17.53 -2.41
CA ASP A 981 30.75 -18.25 -3.07
C ASP A 981 31.27 -17.60 -4.37
N GLY A 982 30.80 -16.39 -4.69
CA GLY A 982 31.32 -15.58 -5.79
C GLY A 982 30.89 -15.99 -7.20
N LEU A 983 29.92 -16.89 -7.37
CA LEU A 983 29.42 -17.29 -8.70
C LEU A 983 28.37 -16.29 -9.21
N LEU A 984 28.75 -15.41 -10.15
CA LEU A 984 27.92 -14.26 -10.54
C LEU A 984 27.06 -14.52 -11.78
N LEU A 985 27.69 -14.90 -12.90
CA LEU A 985 27.02 -15.02 -14.18
C LEU A 985 27.51 -16.24 -14.99
N THR A 986 26.58 -17.07 -15.43
CA THR A 986 26.81 -18.04 -16.51
C THR A 986 26.02 -17.61 -17.75
N ALA A 987 26.64 -17.66 -18.93
CA ALA A 987 25.98 -17.27 -20.18
C ALA A 987 26.37 -18.19 -21.34
N LYS A 988 25.38 -18.51 -22.19
CA LYS A 988 25.55 -19.36 -23.37
C LYS A 988 24.81 -18.82 -24.59
N SER A 989 25.43 -18.89 -25.77
CA SER A 989 24.81 -18.55 -27.07
C SER A 989 24.19 -17.13 -27.09
N VAL A 990 24.99 -16.13 -26.70
CA VAL A 990 24.59 -14.71 -26.59
C VAL A 990 25.45 -13.81 -27.45
N ASP A 991 24.83 -12.90 -28.19
CA ASP A 991 25.51 -11.78 -28.86
C ASP A 991 25.26 -10.45 -28.11
N GLY A 992 26.32 -9.72 -27.78
CA GLY A 992 26.22 -8.44 -27.06
C GLY A 992 25.85 -8.61 -25.58
N LEU A 993 26.77 -9.15 -24.79
CA LEU A 993 26.63 -9.32 -23.35
C LEU A 993 27.52 -8.32 -22.60
N THR A 994 26.93 -7.54 -21.69
CA THR A 994 27.67 -6.58 -20.86
C THR A 994 27.38 -6.78 -19.38
N PHE A 995 28.45 -6.80 -18.58
CA PHE A 995 28.43 -6.81 -17.13
C PHE A 995 29.36 -5.68 -16.65
N LEU A 996 28.79 -4.54 -16.24
CA LEU A 996 29.54 -3.30 -16.01
C LEU A 996 29.09 -2.59 -14.72
N ARG A 997 30.05 -2.03 -13.96
CA ARG A 997 29.77 -1.17 -12.78
C ARG A 997 28.95 -1.88 -11.70
N ASN A 998 29.16 -3.18 -11.52
CA ASN A 998 28.47 -3.95 -10.49
C ASN A 998 29.32 -4.04 -9.23
N LYS A 999 28.72 -3.83 -8.06
CA LYS A 999 29.40 -3.98 -6.78
C LYS A 999 29.30 -5.42 -6.30
N VAL A 1000 30.43 -6.07 -6.04
CA VAL A 1000 30.47 -7.47 -5.59
C VAL A 1000 31.08 -7.56 -4.19
N VAL A 1001 30.38 -8.26 -3.30
CA VAL A 1001 30.83 -8.66 -1.96
C VAL A 1001 30.72 -10.18 -1.89
N VAL A 1002 31.82 -10.84 -1.57
CA VAL A 1002 31.89 -12.30 -1.36
C VAL A 1002 32.12 -12.55 0.13
N ARG A 1003 31.20 -13.26 0.78
CA ARG A 1003 31.23 -13.49 2.24
C ARG A 1003 31.88 -14.81 2.66
N GLY A 1004 31.94 -15.80 1.77
CA GLY A 1004 32.52 -17.11 2.02
C GLY A 1004 33.73 -17.39 1.12
N GLU A 1005 34.12 -18.67 1.04
CA GLU A 1005 35.17 -19.12 0.13
C GLU A 1005 34.65 -19.18 -1.30
N ALA A 1006 35.40 -18.63 -2.25
CA ALA A 1006 35.04 -18.63 -3.66
C ALA A 1006 35.07 -20.06 -4.23
N LYS A 1007 33.97 -20.49 -4.88
CA LYS A 1007 33.81 -21.88 -5.39
C LYS A 1007 34.04 -22.06 -6.89
N GLY A 1008 34.53 -21.05 -7.59
CA GLY A 1008 34.81 -21.16 -9.02
C GLY A 1008 35.11 -19.82 -9.67
N ALA A 1009 35.08 -19.79 -11.00
CA ALA A 1009 35.16 -18.55 -11.74
C ALA A 1009 33.85 -17.76 -11.57
N PRO A 1010 33.91 -16.44 -11.31
CA PRO A 1010 32.70 -15.61 -11.17
C PRO A 1010 31.87 -15.56 -12.47
N PHE A 1011 32.52 -15.81 -13.60
CA PHE A 1011 31.93 -15.82 -14.93
C PHE A 1011 32.19 -17.14 -15.64
N ARG A 1012 31.14 -17.72 -16.24
CA ARG A 1012 31.26 -18.84 -17.19
C ARG A 1012 30.55 -18.50 -18.49
N ILE A 1013 31.34 -18.26 -19.54
CA ILE A 1013 30.86 -17.78 -20.84
C ILE A 1013 31.13 -18.83 -21.92
N THR A 1014 30.10 -19.27 -22.63
CA THR A 1014 30.18 -20.31 -23.65
C THR A 1014 29.52 -19.85 -24.94
N ASP A 1015 30.22 -19.87 -26.07
CA ASP A 1015 29.62 -19.50 -27.36
C ASP A 1015 28.95 -18.11 -27.34
N CYS A 1016 29.68 -17.09 -26.89
CA CYS A 1016 29.18 -15.71 -26.87
C CYS A 1016 30.06 -14.78 -27.71
N ALA A 1017 29.45 -13.73 -28.27
CA ALA A 1017 30.12 -12.65 -28.99
C ALA A 1017 29.88 -11.29 -28.31
N ASP A 1018 30.75 -10.33 -28.60
CA ASP A 1018 30.68 -8.96 -28.09
C ASP A 1018 30.49 -8.85 -26.56
N VAL A 1019 31.26 -9.67 -25.84
CA VAL A 1019 31.22 -9.76 -24.38
C VAL A 1019 32.11 -8.70 -23.74
N ARG A 1020 31.55 -7.91 -22.82
CA ARG A 1020 32.29 -6.94 -21.99
C ARG A 1020 32.02 -7.21 -20.51
N LEU A 1021 33.05 -7.65 -19.80
CA LEU A 1021 33.02 -7.87 -18.35
C LEU A 1021 34.00 -6.89 -17.70
N GLN A 1022 33.49 -6.00 -16.87
CA GLN A 1022 34.31 -5.04 -16.13
C GLN A 1022 33.77 -4.92 -14.71
N ASP A 1023 34.69 -5.08 -13.76
CA ASP A 1023 34.45 -4.81 -12.33
C ASP A 1023 34.13 -3.34 -12.07
#